data_AF-A0A1C6SJH7-F1
#
_entry.id   AF-A0A1C6SJH7-F1
#
_cell.length_a   1.000
_cell.length_b   1.000
_cell.length_c   1.000
_cell.angle_alpha   90.00
_cell.angle_beta   90.00
_cell.angle_gamma   90.00
#
_symmetry.space_group_name_H-M   'P 1'
#
loop_
_entity.id
_entity.type
_entity.pdbx_description
1 polymer ?
#
loop_
_entity_poly.entity_id
_entity_poly.type
_entity_poly.pdbx_seq_one_letter_code
_entity_poly.pdbx_strand_id
1 'polypeptide(L)'
;MTAAPTVVICPDCDGMTFTLDPCACTAYGDRFFADADADADGSAAAGSDVPAPRREAYRGCEQCRGVGSVAYPCHRCGRRGRRRAQLVVTVANLDTGAVASQRVVPGGLDARRDPAGRWVVDLASRVRELATSVGAVVPATDVPTLWLDGQWRPDLPAARRYELEAHAILRADHAPWRLLLGRTTAAPPVDPAARLARLCALADLLLLDLVVEARRQGAGFGWAIRYEVPGTPVPSGSPGRCHGLPEALTRTDEAAALTGLAERGLAAPARLLRPGSPRPPVAPAVDVDQLERRILGDCVDPTGGDELPGAQALWRDGRWWHTTLRAGEPVDDLAERPTGQVVRRVRVPLTRGHQPPDPPWLGEPVGWRPCPDCRPHNRLRVCTCRLGGRPAEPDCPHCCGAGLRPSALRCLTCGDTHRLHEALLVTVTDLRHRVVHLVWRAGTPEDAPLVAIQPGGRPVVRLPDRYRLGAWAAVLGGRPEDLADADGGHELGKGLRDGYVTLPRAGADPVAEHVRDAGWGVAAGRLIVTTAPPDAPPLPELLRLTLGLDLALVVGMHDLRHHAADPLLADGLSWSVDVRPRDAPVHPDDLPCRPSLEAALAWCWELLPDTVAGAAPADPAAPIPQPRSGPRDLDPDPVPHLLRLAARHAGQVVTVRFTRTGCTVHRHDDDGVRLLAEALDLPAALAALRQT
;
A
#
# COMPACT_ATOMS: atom_id res chain seq x y z
N MET A 1 19.77 24.56 -25.34
CA MET A 1 20.10 23.36 -26.14
C MET A 1 20.48 22.23 -25.20
N THR A 2 19.62 21.24 -25.02
CA THR A 2 19.90 20.04 -24.21
C THR A 2 20.76 19.08 -25.04
N ALA A 3 21.94 18.70 -24.53
CA ALA A 3 22.76 17.68 -25.18
C ALA A 3 21.98 16.35 -25.28
N ALA A 4 22.10 15.65 -26.40
CA ALA A 4 21.45 14.36 -26.60
C ALA A 4 21.78 13.39 -25.43
N PRO A 5 20.82 12.57 -24.97
CA PRO A 5 21.08 11.59 -23.94
C PRO A 5 22.07 10.52 -24.44
N THR A 6 22.92 10.02 -23.55
CA THR A 6 23.75 8.86 -23.84
C THR A 6 22.86 7.62 -23.90
N VAL A 7 22.71 7.05 -25.09
CA VAL A 7 21.97 5.81 -25.31
C VAL A 7 22.97 4.67 -25.43
N VAL A 8 22.78 3.62 -24.64
CA VAL A 8 23.61 2.41 -24.66
C VAL A 8 22.76 1.19 -24.97
N ILE A 9 23.42 0.12 -25.41
CA ILE A 9 22.80 -1.20 -25.52
C ILE A 9 22.34 -1.60 -24.12
N CYS A 10 21.13 -2.15 -24.01
CA CYS A 10 20.60 -2.60 -22.73
C CYS A 10 21.50 -3.71 -22.17
N PRO A 11 22.18 -3.51 -21.03
CA PRO A 11 23.09 -4.49 -20.47
C PRO A 11 22.36 -5.71 -19.88
N ASP A 12 21.05 -5.58 -19.62
CA ASP A 12 20.24 -6.66 -19.06
C ASP A 12 19.85 -7.69 -20.12
N CYS A 13 19.75 -7.29 -21.40
CA CYS A 13 19.35 -8.17 -22.49
C CYS A 13 20.32 -8.19 -23.68
N ASP A 14 21.47 -7.54 -23.56
CA ASP A 14 22.47 -7.38 -24.63
C ASP A 14 21.87 -6.93 -25.98
N GLY A 15 20.83 -6.09 -25.93
CA GLY A 15 20.13 -5.62 -27.14
C GLY A 15 19.07 -6.57 -27.72
N MET A 16 18.93 -7.78 -27.18
CA MET A 16 18.02 -8.83 -27.70
C MET A 16 16.54 -8.56 -27.46
N THR A 17 16.17 -7.55 -26.66
CA THR A 17 14.79 -7.17 -26.26
C THR A 17 14.08 -8.15 -25.30
N PHE A 18 14.67 -9.30 -25.04
CA PHE A 18 14.23 -10.31 -24.06
C PHE A 18 15.45 -10.89 -23.32
N THR A 19 15.22 -11.42 -22.12
CA THR A 19 16.22 -12.17 -21.35
C THR A 19 15.86 -13.65 -21.37
N LEU A 20 16.88 -14.51 -21.38
CA LEU A 20 16.72 -15.95 -21.19
C LEU A 20 17.13 -16.26 -19.77
N ASP A 21 16.15 -16.33 -18.88
CA ASP A 21 16.40 -16.64 -17.49
C ASP A 21 16.25 -18.14 -17.27
N PRO A 22 17.09 -18.77 -16.42
CA PRO A 22 16.86 -20.13 -15.99
C PRO A 22 15.44 -20.25 -15.43
N CYS A 23 14.73 -21.28 -15.86
CA CYS A 23 13.41 -21.56 -15.31
C CYS A 23 13.58 -21.89 -13.82
N ALA A 24 12.70 -21.37 -12.96
CA ALA A 24 12.74 -21.66 -11.52
C ALA A 24 12.73 -23.17 -11.21
N CYS A 25 12.29 -24.02 -12.14
CA CYS A 25 12.29 -25.46 -11.97
C CYS A 25 13.70 -26.07 -11.87
N THR A 26 14.71 -25.44 -12.47
CA THR A 26 16.09 -25.94 -12.45
C THR A 26 16.74 -25.80 -11.08
N ALA A 27 16.16 -25.00 -10.18
CA ALA A 27 16.63 -24.89 -8.79
C ALA A 27 16.42 -26.21 -8.01
N TYR A 28 15.36 -26.95 -8.35
CA TYR A 28 14.95 -28.15 -7.62
C TYR A 28 15.18 -29.46 -8.39
N GLY A 29 15.51 -29.39 -9.67
CA GLY A 29 15.74 -30.56 -10.52
C GLY A 29 14.46 -31.14 -11.13
N ASP A 30 14.56 -32.32 -11.73
CA ASP A 30 13.43 -33.09 -12.28
C ASP A 30 12.59 -33.80 -11.20
N ARG A 31 12.22 -33.06 -10.14
CA ARG A 31 11.39 -33.57 -9.05
C ARG A 31 10.10 -32.76 -8.98
N PHE A 32 8.96 -33.45 -8.87
CA PHE A 32 7.67 -32.80 -8.61
C PHE A 32 7.61 -32.20 -7.21
N PHE A 33 8.12 -32.91 -6.20
CA PHE A 33 8.19 -32.46 -4.80
C PHE A 33 9.65 -32.14 -4.42
N ALA A 34 9.89 -30.95 -3.89
CA ALA A 34 11.23 -30.46 -3.53
C ALA A 34 11.27 -29.89 -2.12
N ASP A 35 12.42 -29.99 -1.45
CA ASP A 35 12.61 -29.48 -0.09
C ASP A 35 13.58 -28.29 -0.17
N ALA A 36 13.07 -27.07 0.00
CA ALA A 36 13.84 -25.87 -0.22
C ALA A 36 15.02 -25.71 0.75
N ASP A 37 14.93 -26.23 1.97
CA ASP A 37 15.98 -26.07 2.97
C ASP A 37 17.08 -27.12 2.78
N ALA A 38 16.69 -28.39 2.56
CA ALA A 38 17.64 -29.46 2.24
C ALA A 38 18.32 -29.27 0.87
N ASP A 39 17.62 -28.66 -0.09
CA ASP A 39 18.18 -28.39 -1.41
C ASP A 39 18.97 -27.06 -1.48
N ALA A 40 18.81 -26.16 -0.50
CA ALA A 40 19.65 -24.98 -0.33
C ALA A 40 21.00 -25.32 0.33
N ASP A 41 21.01 -26.22 1.32
CA ASP A 41 22.23 -26.63 2.04
C ASP A 41 23.22 -27.44 1.17
N GLY A 42 22.80 -27.89 -0.01
CA GLY A 42 23.69 -28.49 -1.01
C GLY A 42 24.59 -27.49 -1.73
N SER A 43 24.40 -26.18 -1.54
CA SER A 43 25.21 -25.15 -2.18
C SER A 43 25.00 -23.75 -1.63
N ALA A 44 26.09 -23.14 -1.16
CA ALA A 44 26.21 -21.80 -0.60
C ALA A 44 25.69 -21.67 0.84
N ALA A 45 26.65 -21.69 1.77
CA ALA A 45 26.48 -21.07 3.09
C ALA A 45 25.85 -19.68 2.93
N ALA A 46 24.85 -19.40 3.76
CA ALA A 46 24.18 -18.11 3.84
C ALA A 46 25.22 -16.97 3.90
N GLY A 47 25.38 -16.25 2.78
CA GLY A 47 26.40 -15.20 2.62
C GLY A 47 27.19 -15.23 1.30
N SER A 48 27.04 -16.25 0.46
CA SER A 48 27.71 -16.30 -0.85
C SER A 48 26.77 -15.88 -1.99
N ASP A 49 27.18 -14.90 -2.81
CA ASP A 49 26.51 -14.46 -4.05
C ASP A 49 26.62 -15.49 -5.22
N VAL A 50 27.01 -16.73 -4.93
CA VAL A 50 27.15 -17.79 -5.94
C VAL A 50 25.81 -18.51 -6.09
N PRO A 51 25.17 -18.49 -7.29
CA PRO A 51 23.95 -19.24 -7.53
C PRO A 51 24.18 -20.74 -7.28
N ALA A 52 23.23 -21.40 -6.62
CA ALA A 52 23.21 -22.86 -6.47
C ALA A 52 23.49 -23.57 -7.81
N PRO A 53 24.22 -24.72 -7.82
CA PRO A 53 24.53 -25.45 -9.04
C PRO A 53 23.22 -25.90 -9.67
N ARG A 54 23.07 -25.51 -10.94
CA ARG A 54 21.87 -25.74 -11.74
C ARG A 54 21.64 -27.25 -11.91
N ARG A 55 20.40 -27.70 -11.68
CA ARG A 55 19.97 -29.10 -11.84
C ARG A 55 19.21 -29.29 -13.16
N GLU A 56 18.97 -30.55 -13.55
CA GLU A 56 18.14 -30.91 -14.72
C GLU A 56 16.75 -30.24 -14.64
N ALA A 57 16.21 -29.77 -15.77
CA ALA A 57 14.91 -29.12 -15.77
C ALA A 57 13.78 -30.12 -15.47
N TYR A 58 12.76 -29.67 -14.75
CA TYR A 58 11.56 -30.48 -14.53
C TYR A 58 10.83 -30.73 -15.84
N ARG A 59 10.70 -32.01 -16.21
CA ARG A 59 10.09 -32.44 -17.48
C ARG A 59 8.63 -32.02 -17.59
N GLY A 60 7.93 -32.02 -16.47
CA GLY A 60 6.54 -31.56 -16.35
C GLY A 60 6.37 -30.05 -16.18
N CYS A 61 7.43 -29.24 -16.37
CA CYS A 61 7.36 -27.82 -16.05
C CYS A 61 6.35 -27.07 -16.93
N GLU A 62 5.35 -26.45 -16.31
CA GLU A 62 4.30 -25.71 -17.04
C GLU A 62 4.82 -24.43 -17.70
N GLN A 63 5.93 -23.86 -17.21
CA GLN A 63 6.53 -22.65 -17.76
C GLN A 63 7.49 -22.93 -18.92
N CYS A 64 8.49 -23.79 -18.71
CA CYS A 64 9.53 -24.04 -19.71
C CYS A 64 9.33 -25.33 -20.51
N ARG A 65 8.32 -26.15 -20.18
CA ARG A 65 8.01 -27.42 -20.85
C ARG A 65 9.23 -28.35 -20.96
N GLY A 66 10.05 -28.40 -19.91
CA GLY A 66 11.26 -29.21 -19.83
C GLY A 66 12.52 -28.60 -20.48
N VAL A 67 12.45 -27.39 -21.06
CA VAL A 67 13.60 -26.73 -21.70
C VAL A 67 14.61 -26.18 -20.67
N GLY A 68 14.14 -25.82 -19.47
CA GLY A 68 15.00 -25.29 -18.40
C GLY A 68 15.29 -23.79 -18.48
N SER A 69 14.81 -23.09 -19.49
CA SER A 69 14.87 -21.63 -19.61
C SER A 69 13.52 -21.05 -20.04
N VAL A 70 13.27 -19.80 -19.66
CA VAL A 70 12.07 -19.06 -20.08
C VAL A 70 12.51 -17.71 -20.63
N ALA A 71 11.96 -17.35 -21.79
CA ALA A 71 12.18 -16.04 -22.37
C ALA A 71 11.23 -15.03 -21.72
N TYR A 72 11.78 -14.03 -21.05
CA TYR A 72 11.02 -12.91 -20.51
C TYR A 72 11.26 -11.66 -21.35
N PRO A 73 10.22 -10.88 -21.68
CA PRO A 73 10.43 -9.58 -22.28
C PRO A 73 11.31 -8.73 -21.38
N CYS A 74 12.29 -8.02 -21.94
CA CYS A 74 13.15 -7.18 -21.13
C CYS A 74 12.37 -5.95 -20.64
N HIS A 75 11.83 -6.04 -19.43
CA HIS A 75 11.07 -4.97 -18.79
C HIS A 75 11.93 -3.74 -18.52
N ARG A 76 13.24 -3.93 -18.30
CA ARG A 76 14.21 -2.83 -18.06
C ARG A 76 14.36 -1.87 -19.24
N CYS A 77 14.29 -2.38 -20.47
CA CYS A 77 14.34 -1.53 -21.68
C CYS A 77 12.98 -1.39 -22.38
N GLY A 78 11.90 -1.94 -21.82
CA GLY A 78 10.59 -1.98 -22.46
C GLY A 78 10.62 -2.65 -23.83
N ARG A 79 11.40 -3.74 -23.99
CA ARG A 79 11.59 -4.48 -25.26
C ARG A 79 12.27 -3.69 -26.39
N ARG A 80 13.03 -2.64 -26.09
CA ARG A 80 13.74 -1.82 -27.10
C ARG A 80 15.18 -2.24 -27.37
N GLY A 81 15.80 -3.04 -26.50
CA GLY A 81 17.22 -3.42 -26.59
C GLY A 81 18.20 -2.28 -26.31
N ARG A 82 17.71 -1.07 -26.03
CA ARG A 82 18.51 0.12 -25.75
C ARG A 82 17.95 0.86 -24.56
N ARG A 83 18.82 1.52 -23.79
CA ARG A 83 18.43 2.30 -22.61
C ARG A 83 19.17 3.63 -22.57
N ARG A 84 18.53 4.61 -21.92
CA ARG A 84 19.05 5.95 -21.72
C ARG A 84 19.83 6.01 -20.40
N ALA A 85 21.12 6.29 -20.47
CA ALA A 85 21.94 6.55 -19.29
C ALA A 85 21.79 8.00 -18.82
N GLN A 86 20.58 8.35 -18.36
CA GLN A 86 20.25 9.66 -17.83
C GLN A 86 19.35 9.50 -16.60
N LEU A 87 19.72 10.16 -15.51
CA LEU A 87 18.88 10.36 -14.34
C LEU A 87 18.59 11.87 -14.21
N VAL A 88 17.38 12.24 -13.83
CA VAL A 88 17.05 13.62 -13.43
C VAL A 88 16.68 13.63 -11.95
N VAL A 89 17.36 14.46 -11.18
CA VAL A 89 17.01 14.73 -9.78
C VAL A 89 16.34 16.08 -9.73
N THR A 90 15.13 16.11 -9.18
CA THR A 90 14.30 17.31 -9.05
C THR A 90 14.00 17.53 -7.58
N VAL A 91 14.26 18.74 -7.09
CA VAL A 91 13.79 19.19 -5.78
C VAL A 91 12.66 20.17 -5.98
N ALA A 92 11.57 19.96 -5.24
CA ALA A 92 10.42 20.86 -5.24
C ALA A 92 10.11 21.36 -3.82
N ASN A 93 9.85 22.66 -3.69
CA ASN A 93 9.36 23.26 -2.46
C ASN A 93 7.82 23.22 -2.46
N LEU A 94 7.23 22.45 -1.55
CA LEU A 94 5.78 22.29 -1.44
C LEU A 94 5.06 23.60 -1.11
N ASP A 95 5.66 24.43 -0.26
CA ASP A 95 5.01 25.64 0.24
C ASP A 95 5.04 26.79 -0.78
N THR A 96 5.91 26.72 -1.78
CA THR A 96 6.07 27.78 -2.80
C THR A 96 5.88 27.32 -4.24
N GLY A 97 5.88 26.02 -4.51
CA GLY A 97 5.85 25.46 -5.87
C GLY A 97 7.12 25.69 -6.68
N ALA A 98 8.20 26.18 -6.05
CA ALA A 98 9.49 26.33 -6.71
C ALA A 98 10.09 24.95 -7.00
N VAL A 99 10.62 24.78 -8.20
CA VAL A 99 11.18 23.51 -8.68
C VAL A 99 12.54 23.75 -9.32
N ALA A 100 13.51 22.93 -8.99
CA ALA A 100 14.81 22.92 -9.65
C ALA A 100 15.22 21.48 -9.95
N SER A 101 15.74 21.28 -11.17
CA SER A 101 16.19 19.98 -11.64
C SER A 101 17.62 20.02 -12.14
N GLN A 102 18.32 18.89 -11.92
CA GLN A 102 19.64 18.64 -12.45
C GLN A 102 19.72 17.26 -13.08
N ARG A 103 20.27 17.21 -14.29
CA ARG A 103 20.61 15.98 -14.99
C ARG A 103 21.89 15.37 -14.44
N VAL A 104 21.88 14.06 -14.28
CA VAL A 104 23.00 13.19 -13.91
C VAL A 104 23.27 12.27 -15.11
N VAL A 105 24.47 12.38 -15.68
CA VAL A 105 24.91 11.64 -16.88
C VAL A 105 26.36 11.20 -16.76
N PRO A 106 26.78 10.22 -17.58
CA PRO A 106 28.19 9.84 -17.66
C PRO A 106 29.09 11.04 -17.95
N GLY A 107 30.25 11.04 -17.31
CA GLY A 107 31.32 12.02 -17.40
C GLY A 107 31.21 13.20 -16.44
N GLY A 108 30.06 13.38 -15.79
CA GLY A 108 29.84 14.44 -14.81
C GLY A 108 29.49 13.89 -13.43
N LEU A 109 30.15 12.83 -12.97
CA LEU A 109 29.93 12.22 -11.66
C LEU A 109 31.12 12.45 -10.73
N ASP A 110 30.82 12.92 -9.51
CA ASP A 110 31.82 13.18 -8.47
C ASP A 110 31.92 11.96 -7.55
N ALA A 111 32.66 10.94 -8.00
CA ALA A 111 32.79 9.68 -7.28
C ALA A 111 33.75 9.78 -6.09
N ARG A 112 33.38 9.16 -4.98
CA ARG A 112 34.20 9.04 -3.76
C ARG A 112 34.14 7.61 -3.22
N ARG A 113 35.03 7.27 -2.29
CA ARG A 113 34.93 6.01 -1.55
C ARG A 113 33.98 6.16 -0.36
N ASP A 114 33.11 5.18 -0.17
CA ASP A 114 32.29 5.05 1.04
C ASP A 114 33.12 4.42 2.19
N PRO A 115 32.58 4.33 3.42
CA PRO A 115 33.27 3.69 4.54
C PRO A 115 33.64 2.22 4.32
N ALA A 116 32.93 1.52 3.42
CA ALA A 116 33.24 0.15 3.01
C ALA A 116 34.26 0.07 1.85
N GLY A 117 34.83 1.20 1.43
CA GLY A 117 35.83 1.29 0.37
C GLY A 117 35.29 1.18 -1.07
N ARG A 118 33.97 1.16 -1.28
CA ARG A 118 33.33 1.07 -2.60
C ARG A 118 33.22 2.46 -3.23
N TRP A 119 33.25 2.53 -4.55
CA TRP A 119 33.05 3.78 -5.28
C TRP A 119 31.57 4.14 -5.36
N VAL A 120 31.22 5.32 -4.86
CA VAL A 120 29.86 5.83 -4.83
C VAL A 120 29.82 7.27 -5.33
N VAL A 121 28.71 7.65 -5.94
CA VAL A 121 28.37 9.04 -6.23
C VAL A 121 27.26 9.43 -5.28
N ASP A 122 27.60 10.26 -4.30
CA ASP A 122 26.63 10.84 -3.38
C ASP A 122 26.03 12.08 -4.03
N LEU A 123 24.72 12.06 -4.26
CA LEU A 123 24.01 13.18 -4.86
C LEU A 123 23.60 14.23 -3.81
N ALA A 124 23.99 14.08 -2.53
CA ALA A 124 23.64 15.00 -1.44
C ALA A 124 24.08 16.45 -1.68
N SER A 125 25.26 16.68 -2.26
CA SER A 125 25.69 18.05 -2.60
C SER A 125 24.75 18.68 -3.62
N ARG A 126 24.44 17.96 -4.69
CA ARG A 126 23.50 18.38 -5.75
C ARG A 126 22.11 18.63 -5.20
N VAL A 127 21.60 17.73 -4.35
CA VAL A 127 20.31 17.91 -3.70
C VAL A 127 20.31 19.15 -2.82
N ARG A 128 21.37 19.41 -2.04
CA ARG A 128 21.48 20.63 -1.21
C ARG A 128 21.54 21.91 -2.05
N GLU A 129 22.27 21.90 -3.16
CA GLU A 129 22.31 23.04 -4.10
C GLU A 129 20.93 23.30 -4.70
N LEU A 130 20.24 22.26 -5.17
CA LEU A 130 18.87 22.36 -5.69
C LEU A 130 17.90 22.85 -4.61
N ALA A 131 17.96 22.28 -3.40
CA ALA A 131 17.13 22.65 -2.26
C ALA A 131 17.35 24.13 -1.88
N THR A 132 18.60 24.59 -1.84
CA THR A 132 18.94 26.01 -1.62
C THR A 132 18.33 26.88 -2.71
N SER A 133 18.40 26.47 -3.98
CA SER A 133 17.88 27.26 -5.11
C SER A 133 16.35 27.42 -5.10
N VAL A 134 15.62 26.48 -4.50
CA VAL A 134 14.15 26.53 -4.36
C VAL A 134 13.70 26.95 -2.95
N GLY A 135 14.65 27.27 -2.07
CA GLY A 135 14.38 27.64 -0.68
C GLY A 135 13.70 26.54 0.14
N ALA A 136 14.09 25.27 -0.06
CA ALA A 136 13.52 24.12 0.64
C ALA A 136 14.53 23.43 1.56
N VAL A 137 14.01 22.82 2.61
CA VAL A 137 14.67 21.82 3.45
C VAL A 137 14.17 20.45 3.03
N VAL A 138 15.09 19.59 2.59
CA VAL A 138 14.82 18.21 2.18
C VAL A 138 15.40 17.25 3.22
N PRO A 139 14.65 16.23 3.68
CA PRO A 139 15.17 15.22 4.58
C PRO A 139 16.38 14.47 3.99
N ALA A 140 17.42 14.26 4.79
CA ALA A 140 18.65 13.58 4.32
C ALA A 140 18.41 12.11 3.91
N THR A 141 17.36 11.48 4.44
CA THR A 141 16.96 10.09 4.13
C THR A 141 16.55 9.88 2.69
N ASP A 142 16.16 10.96 2.00
CA ASP A 142 15.56 10.87 0.67
C ASP A 142 16.61 11.03 -0.43
N VAL A 143 17.86 11.34 -0.06
CA VAL A 143 18.94 11.61 -1.01
C VAL A 143 19.40 10.33 -1.71
N PRO A 144 19.38 10.28 -3.05
CA PRO A 144 19.81 9.11 -3.80
C PRO A 144 21.34 8.93 -3.79
N THR A 145 21.79 7.68 -3.66
CA THR A 145 23.20 7.28 -3.85
C THR A 145 23.33 6.36 -5.07
N LEU A 146 24.33 6.61 -5.91
CA LEU A 146 24.67 5.74 -7.05
C LEU A 146 25.91 4.91 -6.73
N TRP A 147 25.78 3.59 -6.85
CA TRP A 147 26.90 2.66 -6.67
C TRP A 147 27.57 2.39 -8.01
N LEU A 148 28.85 2.75 -8.10
CA LEU A 148 29.66 2.48 -9.29
C LEU A 148 30.14 1.03 -9.28
N ASP A 149 30.53 0.54 -10.46
CA ASP A 149 31.11 -0.78 -10.58
C ASP A 149 32.46 -0.87 -9.81
N GLY A 150 32.77 -2.05 -9.26
CA GLY A 150 34.03 -2.29 -8.56
C GLY A 150 35.27 -2.08 -9.44
N GLN A 151 35.12 -2.17 -10.77
CA GLN A 151 36.16 -1.87 -11.76
C GLN A 151 36.39 -0.36 -11.97
N TRP A 152 35.45 0.51 -11.59
CA TRP A 152 35.57 1.95 -11.84
C TRP A 152 36.77 2.55 -11.10
N ARG A 153 37.59 3.34 -11.79
CA ARG A 153 38.68 4.13 -11.19
C ARG A 153 38.76 5.50 -11.88
N PRO A 154 39.20 6.56 -11.19
CA PRO A 154 39.26 7.91 -11.76
C PRO A 154 40.29 8.02 -12.91
N ASP A 155 41.30 7.16 -12.92
CA ASP A 155 42.40 7.10 -13.91
C ASP A 155 42.07 6.24 -15.15
N LEU A 156 40.91 5.59 -15.19
CA LEU A 156 40.49 4.86 -16.40
C LEU A 156 40.33 5.80 -17.61
N PRO A 157 40.59 5.31 -18.84
CA PRO A 157 40.27 6.05 -20.06
C PRO A 157 38.81 6.51 -20.07
N ALA A 158 38.57 7.75 -20.52
CA ALA A 158 37.26 8.41 -20.44
C ALA A 158 36.12 7.56 -21.02
N ALA A 159 36.35 6.89 -22.15
CA ALA A 159 35.36 6.01 -22.78
C ALA A 159 34.92 4.86 -21.87
N ARG A 160 35.87 4.13 -21.27
CA ARG A 160 35.58 3.02 -20.36
C ARG A 160 34.96 3.51 -19.05
N ARG A 161 35.42 4.66 -18.56
CA ARG A 161 34.85 5.31 -17.38
C ARG A 161 33.38 5.68 -17.60
N TYR A 162 33.06 6.34 -18.71
CA TYR A 162 31.69 6.76 -19.03
C TYR A 162 30.77 5.56 -19.27
N GLU A 163 31.28 4.47 -19.83
CA GLU A 163 30.54 3.21 -19.95
C GLU A 163 30.16 2.66 -18.58
N LEU A 164 31.10 2.57 -17.62
CA LEU A 164 30.81 2.09 -16.26
C LEU A 164 29.86 3.02 -15.50
N GLU A 165 29.99 4.33 -15.69
CA GLU A 165 29.06 5.33 -15.13
C GLU A 165 27.66 5.21 -15.74
N ALA A 166 27.56 4.93 -17.05
CA ALA A 166 26.29 4.67 -17.73
C ALA A 166 25.58 3.45 -17.13
N HIS A 167 26.32 2.35 -16.92
CA HIS A 167 25.78 1.16 -16.25
C HIS A 167 25.29 1.46 -14.83
N ALA A 168 26.03 2.26 -14.06
CA ALA A 168 25.62 2.65 -12.71
C ALA A 168 24.29 3.44 -12.72
N ILE A 169 24.15 4.40 -13.64
CA ILE A 169 22.90 5.15 -13.82
C ILE A 169 21.76 4.21 -14.22
N LEU A 170 21.97 3.29 -15.16
CA LEU A 170 20.96 2.32 -15.60
C LEU A 170 20.51 1.34 -14.51
N ARG A 171 21.38 1.00 -13.55
CA ARG A 171 20.99 0.19 -12.38
C ARG A 171 20.12 0.99 -11.41
N ALA A 172 20.33 2.29 -11.33
CA ALA A 172 19.53 3.21 -10.50
C ALA A 172 18.24 3.71 -11.18
N ASP A 173 18.02 3.38 -12.45
CA ASP A 173 16.92 3.81 -13.33
C ASP A 173 15.58 3.08 -13.09
N HIS A 174 15.35 2.55 -11.88
CA HIS A 174 13.97 2.17 -11.50
C HIS A 174 13.07 3.42 -11.39
N ALA A 175 13.67 4.59 -11.15
CA ALA A 175 13.05 5.90 -11.26
C ALA A 175 14.00 6.85 -12.05
N PRO A 176 13.85 6.95 -13.38
CA PRO A 176 14.68 7.81 -14.25
C PRO A 176 14.59 9.30 -13.88
N TRP A 177 13.45 9.68 -13.31
CA TRP A 177 13.16 11.01 -12.81
C TRP A 177 12.79 10.90 -11.33
N ARG A 178 13.69 11.38 -10.46
CA ARG A 178 13.52 11.34 -9.00
C ARG A 178 13.03 12.68 -8.51
N LEU A 179 11.86 12.68 -7.88
CA LEU A 179 11.30 13.83 -7.19
C LEU A 179 11.64 13.77 -5.70
N LEU A 180 12.19 14.87 -5.18
CA LEU A 180 12.45 15.09 -3.77
C LEU A 180 11.61 16.27 -3.31
N LEU A 181 10.77 16.04 -2.32
CA LEU A 181 9.87 17.05 -1.79
C LEU A 181 10.49 17.67 -0.54
N GLY A 182 10.57 18.99 -0.51
CA GLY A 182 11.00 19.75 0.65
C GLY A 182 9.99 20.83 1.01
N ARG A 183 10.15 21.40 2.20
CA ARG A 183 9.35 22.52 2.70
C ARG A 183 10.26 23.70 2.99
N THR A 184 9.72 24.91 3.00
CA THR A 184 10.47 26.13 3.33
C THR A 184 11.04 26.08 4.73
N THR A 185 10.29 25.47 5.66
CA THR A 185 10.73 25.19 7.01
C THR A 185 10.82 23.69 7.23
N ALA A 186 11.86 23.24 7.92
CA ALA A 186 11.95 21.86 8.39
C ALA A 186 10.71 21.52 9.23
N ALA A 187 10.15 20.33 9.05
CA ALA A 187 9.13 19.83 9.96
C ALA A 187 9.71 19.82 11.39
N PRO A 188 8.92 20.17 12.42
CA PRO A 188 9.38 20.06 13.79
C PRO A 188 9.76 18.61 14.07
N PRO A 189 10.86 18.35 14.81
CA PRO A 189 11.25 17.00 15.15
C PRO A 189 10.11 16.33 15.93
N VAL A 190 9.77 15.11 15.55
CA VAL A 190 8.80 14.31 16.28
C VAL A 190 9.45 13.84 17.57
N ASP A 191 8.91 14.26 18.71
CA ASP A 191 9.31 13.74 20.02
C ASP A 191 8.90 12.25 20.14
N PRO A 192 9.86 11.31 20.23
CA PRO A 192 9.56 9.88 20.37
C PRO A 192 8.72 9.57 21.61
N ALA A 193 8.94 10.28 22.73
CA ALA A 193 8.18 10.05 23.96
C ALA A 193 6.72 10.47 23.78
N ALA A 194 6.47 11.66 23.24
CA ALA A 194 5.12 12.09 22.89
C ALA A 194 4.44 11.16 21.87
N ARG A 195 5.19 10.63 20.88
CA ARG A 195 4.63 9.66 19.93
C ARG A 195 4.23 8.36 20.63
N LEU A 196 5.12 7.79 21.46
CA LEU A 196 4.82 6.56 22.19
C LEU A 196 3.61 6.74 23.11
N ALA A 197 3.52 7.86 23.83
CA ALA A 197 2.37 8.16 24.69
C ALA A 197 1.05 8.24 23.89
N ARG A 198 1.06 8.86 22.69
CA ARG A 198 -0.11 8.87 21.79
C ARG A 198 -0.49 7.46 21.33
N LEU A 199 0.49 6.66 20.92
CA LEU A 199 0.24 5.28 20.48
C LEU A 199 -0.34 4.42 21.61
N CYS A 200 0.18 4.55 22.84
CA CYS A 200 -0.35 3.85 24.02
C CYS A 200 -1.80 4.26 24.32
N ALA A 201 -2.06 5.58 24.35
CA ALA A 201 -3.40 6.13 24.56
C ALA A 201 -4.40 5.63 23.51
N LEU A 202 -3.99 5.58 22.25
CA LEU A 202 -4.83 5.04 21.18
C LEU A 202 -5.04 3.52 21.31
N ALA A 203 -4.05 2.75 21.79
CA ALA A 203 -4.23 1.33 22.06
C ALA A 203 -5.35 1.09 23.10
N ASP A 204 -5.35 1.88 24.18
CA ASP A 204 -6.37 1.79 25.22
C ASP A 204 -7.76 2.22 24.69
N LEU A 205 -7.83 3.24 23.83
CA LEU A 205 -9.07 3.65 23.16
C LEU A 205 -9.61 2.58 22.21
N LEU A 206 -8.73 1.95 21.43
CA LEU A 206 -9.13 0.94 20.44
C LEU A 206 -9.29 -0.44 21.06
N LEU A 207 -8.94 -0.62 22.34
CA LEU A 207 -8.90 -1.91 23.02
C LEU A 207 -8.03 -2.91 22.22
N LEU A 208 -6.82 -2.48 21.88
CA LEU A 208 -5.79 -3.26 21.17
C LEU A 208 -4.52 -3.33 22.01
N ASP A 209 -3.65 -4.28 21.69
CA ASP A 209 -2.28 -4.25 22.20
C ASP A 209 -1.44 -3.33 21.31
N LEU A 210 -0.70 -2.40 21.88
CA LEU A 210 0.44 -1.80 21.18
C LEU A 210 1.67 -2.66 21.47
N VAL A 211 2.24 -3.23 20.42
CA VAL A 211 3.42 -4.11 20.49
C VAL A 211 4.64 -3.35 19.98
N VAL A 212 5.65 -3.25 20.85
CA VAL A 212 7.01 -2.82 20.50
C VAL A 212 7.89 -4.06 20.49
N GLU A 213 8.51 -4.35 19.36
CA GLU A 213 9.26 -5.59 19.14
C GLU A 213 10.67 -5.28 18.63
N ALA A 214 11.65 -5.96 19.22
CA ALA A 214 13.01 -6.02 18.72
C ALA A 214 13.30 -7.46 18.31
N ARG A 215 13.78 -7.67 17.07
CA ARG A 215 14.32 -8.97 16.63
C ARG A 215 15.75 -8.82 16.18
N ARG A 216 16.54 -9.86 16.40
CA ARG A 216 17.93 -9.90 15.92
C ARG A 216 17.95 -9.88 14.39
N GLN A 217 18.84 -9.05 13.84
CA GLN A 217 19.07 -8.91 12.41
C GLN A 217 20.57 -8.66 12.17
N GLY A 218 21.28 -9.66 11.67
CA GLY A 218 22.74 -9.61 11.54
C GLY A 218 23.39 -9.36 12.90
N ALA A 219 24.25 -8.34 12.98
CA ALA A 219 24.93 -7.95 14.23
C ALA A 219 24.11 -7.03 15.14
N GLY A 220 22.88 -6.65 14.77
CA GLY A 220 22.05 -5.70 15.51
C GLY A 220 20.60 -6.16 15.68
N PHE A 221 19.72 -5.19 15.93
CA PHE A 221 18.29 -5.41 16.07
C PHE A 221 17.51 -4.60 15.03
N GLY A 222 16.46 -5.20 14.51
CA GLY A 222 15.42 -4.51 13.77
C GLY A 222 14.20 -4.28 14.66
N TRP A 223 13.69 -3.05 14.66
CA TRP A 223 12.60 -2.61 15.52
C TRP A 223 11.28 -2.45 14.76
N ALA A 224 10.18 -2.88 15.36
CA ALA A 224 8.82 -2.72 14.83
C ALA A 224 7.83 -2.28 15.91
N ILE A 225 6.91 -1.39 15.55
CA ILE A 225 5.85 -0.87 16.42
C ILE A 225 4.52 -1.06 15.69
N ARG A 226 3.52 -1.67 16.33
CA ARG A 226 2.25 -2.02 15.69
C ARG A 226 1.15 -2.28 16.68
N TYR A 227 -0.10 -2.18 16.22
CA TYR A 227 -1.24 -2.72 16.95
C TYR A 227 -1.50 -4.19 16.62
N GLU A 228 -1.96 -4.93 17.63
CA GLU A 228 -2.41 -6.31 17.52
C GLU A 228 -3.73 -6.51 18.29
N VAL A 229 -4.57 -7.43 17.79
CA VAL A 229 -5.69 -7.94 18.59
C VAL A 229 -5.12 -8.86 19.68
N PRO A 230 -5.57 -8.80 20.95
CA PRO A 230 -5.10 -9.71 21.99
C PRO A 230 -5.17 -11.18 21.57
N GLY A 231 -4.06 -11.89 21.76
CA GLY A 231 -3.94 -13.31 21.37
C GLY A 231 -3.49 -13.53 19.92
N THR A 232 -3.16 -12.47 19.18
CA THR A 232 -2.51 -12.56 17.87
C THR A 232 -1.14 -13.26 18.01
N PRO A 233 -0.80 -14.26 17.17
CA PRO A 233 0.52 -14.89 17.18
C PRO A 233 1.60 -13.92 16.71
N VAL A 234 2.86 -14.19 17.07
CA VAL A 234 3.99 -13.37 16.63
C VAL A 234 4.11 -13.44 15.10
N PRO A 235 4.15 -12.30 14.38
CA PRO A 235 4.22 -12.31 12.93
C PRO A 235 5.48 -13.00 12.41
N SER A 236 5.38 -13.75 11.31
CA SER A 236 6.52 -14.43 10.69
C SER A 236 7.37 -13.53 9.76
N GLY A 237 6.96 -12.26 9.58
CA GLY A 237 7.64 -11.30 8.71
C GLY A 237 9.03 -10.89 9.20
N SER A 238 9.83 -10.33 8.28
CA SER A 238 11.12 -9.73 8.62
C SER A 238 10.96 -8.59 9.62
N PRO A 239 11.92 -8.37 10.52
CA PRO A 239 11.88 -7.22 11.42
C PRO A 239 11.86 -5.89 10.66
N GLY A 240 11.36 -4.86 11.34
CA GLY A 240 11.44 -3.50 10.81
C GLY A 240 12.89 -3.08 10.59
N ARG A 241 13.12 -2.17 9.64
CA ARG A 241 14.46 -1.77 9.19
C ARG A 241 15.14 -0.73 10.09
N CYS A 242 14.48 -0.30 11.16
CA CYS A 242 14.99 0.73 12.06
C CYS A 242 16.00 0.13 13.05
N HIS A 243 17.06 0.89 13.36
CA HIS A 243 18.17 0.40 14.17
C HIS A 243 18.00 0.65 15.67
N GLY A 244 17.06 1.50 16.06
CA GLY A 244 16.73 1.80 17.46
C GLY A 244 15.26 2.16 17.66
N LEU A 245 14.81 2.14 18.90
CA LEU A 245 13.42 2.45 19.26
C LEU A 245 13.04 3.92 18.96
N PRO A 246 13.87 4.94 19.27
CA PRO A 246 13.54 6.32 18.92
C PRO A 246 13.32 6.52 17.42
N GLU A 247 14.14 5.90 16.57
CA GLU A 247 13.98 5.93 15.11
C GLU A 247 12.69 5.24 14.67
N ALA A 248 12.37 4.07 15.24
CA ALA A 248 11.12 3.39 14.94
C ALA A 248 9.90 4.23 15.32
N LEU A 249 9.94 4.95 16.44
CA LEU A 249 8.88 5.85 16.89
C LEU A 249 8.71 7.07 15.99
N THR A 250 9.79 7.69 15.51
CA THR A 250 9.65 8.85 14.60
C THR A 250 9.04 8.45 13.25
N ARG A 251 9.19 7.19 12.84
CA ARG A 251 8.68 6.65 11.57
C ARG A 251 7.31 5.98 11.65
N THR A 252 6.78 5.74 12.85
CA THR A 252 5.52 5.01 13.05
C THR A 252 4.47 5.95 13.62
N ASP A 253 3.54 6.39 12.78
CA ASP A 253 2.33 7.08 13.21
C ASP A 253 1.18 6.09 13.52
N GLU A 254 0.03 6.64 13.89
CA GLU A 254 -1.16 5.89 14.29
C GLU A 254 -1.67 4.98 13.17
N ALA A 255 -1.68 5.46 11.91
CA ALA A 255 -2.12 4.70 10.75
C ALA A 255 -1.11 3.60 10.40
N ALA A 256 0.18 3.92 10.36
CA ALA A 256 1.25 2.97 10.11
C ALA A 256 1.29 1.82 11.14
N ALA A 257 0.99 2.12 12.41
CA ALA A 257 0.89 1.10 13.45
C ALA A 257 -0.33 0.17 13.26
N LEU A 258 -1.42 0.65 12.65
CA LEU A 258 -2.62 -0.14 12.35
C LEU A 258 -2.45 -0.98 11.07
N THR A 259 -1.64 -0.54 10.12
CA THR A 259 -1.39 -1.27 8.86
C THR A 259 -0.99 -2.73 9.09
N GLY A 260 -1.63 -3.64 8.36
CA GLY A 260 -1.52 -5.10 8.43
C GLY A 260 -2.22 -5.77 9.62
N LEU A 261 -3.08 -5.06 10.38
CA LEU A 261 -3.79 -5.62 11.54
C LEU A 261 -4.65 -6.82 11.15
N ALA A 262 -5.41 -6.73 10.05
CA ALA A 262 -6.28 -7.78 9.55
C ALA A 262 -5.48 -9.05 9.21
N GLU A 263 -4.38 -8.90 8.46
CA GLU A 263 -3.53 -10.02 8.07
C GLU A 263 -2.90 -10.72 9.27
N ARG A 264 -2.34 -9.95 10.21
CA ARG A 264 -1.72 -10.52 11.42
C ARG A 264 -2.74 -11.23 12.31
N GLY A 265 -3.93 -10.66 12.45
CA GLY A 265 -4.98 -11.16 13.33
C GLY A 265 -5.90 -12.22 12.71
N LEU A 266 -5.63 -12.72 11.48
CA LEU A 266 -6.46 -13.76 10.84
C LEU A 266 -6.65 -15.01 11.72
N ALA A 267 -5.60 -15.42 12.43
CA ALA A 267 -5.63 -16.59 13.30
C ALA A 267 -6.11 -16.27 14.73
N ALA A 268 -6.20 -14.99 15.10
CA ALA A 268 -6.56 -14.57 16.45
C ALA A 268 -8.02 -14.97 16.78
N PRO A 269 -8.32 -15.33 18.04
CA PRO A 269 -9.66 -15.69 18.44
C PRO A 269 -10.57 -14.45 18.43
N ALA A 270 -11.72 -14.55 17.78
CA ALA A 270 -12.74 -13.51 17.83
C ALA A 270 -13.42 -13.52 19.20
N ARG A 271 -13.48 -12.37 19.85
CA ARG A 271 -14.13 -12.18 21.15
C ARG A 271 -14.89 -10.86 21.18
N LEU A 272 -15.98 -10.86 21.93
CA LEU A 272 -16.74 -9.65 22.18
C LEU A 272 -15.98 -8.72 23.11
N LEU A 273 -16.33 -7.44 23.10
CA LEU A 273 -15.75 -6.45 24.02
C LEU A 273 -16.77 -6.07 25.08
N ARG A 274 -16.28 -5.87 26.30
CA ARG A 274 -16.98 -5.28 27.44
C ARG A 274 -16.31 -3.94 27.74
N PRO A 275 -16.51 -2.92 26.90
CA PRO A 275 -15.90 -1.63 27.14
C PRO A 275 -16.33 -1.13 28.52
N GLY A 276 -15.36 -0.69 29.33
CA GLY A 276 -15.66 0.02 30.56
C GLY A 276 -16.32 1.36 30.27
N SER A 277 -16.74 2.09 31.31
CA SER A 277 -17.21 3.47 31.13
C SER A 277 -16.15 4.28 30.37
N PRO A 278 -16.54 5.11 29.38
CA PRO A 278 -15.60 5.89 28.59
C PRO A 278 -14.76 6.77 29.52
N ARG A 279 -13.45 6.54 29.53
CA ARG A 279 -12.49 7.37 30.24
C ARG A 279 -11.72 8.18 29.21
N PRO A 280 -11.46 9.48 29.46
CA PRO A 280 -10.53 10.23 28.62
C PRO A 280 -9.18 9.49 28.61
N PRO A 281 -8.53 9.35 27.45
CA PRO A 281 -7.20 8.77 27.39
C PRO A 281 -6.25 9.65 28.21
N VAL A 282 -5.69 9.10 29.28
CA VAL A 282 -4.61 9.76 30.02
C VAL A 282 -3.32 9.36 29.34
N ALA A 283 -2.59 10.33 28.79
CA ALA A 283 -1.28 10.08 28.19
C ALA A 283 -0.36 9.48 29.27
N PRO A 284 0.13 8.24 29.09
CA PRO A 284 1.00 7.63 30.08
C PRO A 284 2.34 8.37 30.11
N ALA A 285 2.94 8.48 31.29
CA ALA A 285 4.34 8.86 31.40
C ALA A 285 5.18 7.72 30.80
N VAL A 286 5.92 8.01 29.73
CA VAL A 286 6.74 7.04 29.01
C VAL A 286 8.21 7.45 29.02
N ASP A 287 9.08 6.51 29.32
CA ASP A 287 10.53 6.63 29.20
C ASP A 287 10.99 5.69 28.08
N VAL A 288 11.29 6.27 26.92
CA VAL A 288 11.65 5.52 25.70
C VAL A 288 12.96 4.77 25.91
N ASP A 289 13.95 5.40 26.55
CA ASP A 289 15.26 4.80 26.78
C ASP A 289 15.18 3.64 27.77
N GLN A 290 14.36 3.77 28.82
CA GLN A 290 14.11 2.67 29.76
C GLN A 290 13.41 1.51 29.07
N LEU A 291 12.40 1.78 28.24
CA LEU A 291 11.69 0.74 27.49
C LEU A 291 12.63 0.01 26.52
N GLU A 292 13.45 0.75 25.76
CA GLU A 292 14.44 0.20 24.84
C GLU A 292 15.44 -0.71 25.57
N ARG A 293 16.07 -0.21 26.65
CA ARG A 293 17.02 -1.00 27.46
C ARG A 293 16.39 -2.27 28.01
N ARG A 294 15.13 -2.20 28.44
CA ARG A 294 14.44 -3.36 29.01
C ARG A 294 14.14 -4.42 27.95
N ILE A 295 13.65 -4.02 26.78
CA ILE A 295 13.41 -4.95 25.66
C ILE A 295 14.72 -5.60 25.21
N LEU A 296 15.81 -4.84 25.11
CA LEU A 296 17.12 -5.39 24.77
C LEU A 296 17.64 -6.36 25.85
N GLY A 297 17.37 -6.09 27.13
CA GLY A 297 17.65 -7.03 28.23
C GLY A 297 16.85 -8.32 28.13
N ASP A 298 15.59 -8.24 27.69
CA ASP A 298 14.72 -9.40 27.47
C ASP A 298 15.15 -10.26 26.25
N CYS A 299 16.08 -9.77 25.40
CA CYS A 299 16.69 -10.54 24.29
C CYS A 299 17.83 -11.47 24.74
N VAL A 300 18.05 -11.62 26.04
CA VAL A 300 19.02 -12.54 26.64
C VAL A 300 18.28 -13.43 27.63
N ASP A 301 18.48 -14.75 27.55
CA ASP A 301 17.83 -15.68 28.47
C ASP A 301 18.33 -15.46 29.91
N PRO A 302 17.46 -15.13 30.88
CA PRO A 302 17.90 -14.85 32.25
C PRO A 302 18.45 -16.08 32.98
N THR A 303 18.18 -17.30 32.47
CA THR A 303 18.61 -18.55 33.12
C THR A 303 19.94 -19.07 32.57
N GLY A 304 20.19 -18.88 31.27
CA GLY A 304 21.38 -19.42 30.59
C GLY A 304 22.35 -18.38 30.05
N GLY A 305 21.93 -17.11 29.94
CA GLY A 305 22.70 -16.05 29.27
C GLY A 305 22.69 -16.17 27.74
N ASP A 306 21.96 -17.13 27.18
CA ASP A 306 21.88 -17.37 25.74
C ASP A 306 21.17 -16.23 25.01
N GLU A 307 21.63 -15.94 23.80
CA GLU A 307 21.00 -14.95 22.96
C GLU A 307 19.65 -15.46 22.43
N LEU A 308 18.57 -14.72 22.69
CA LEU A 308 17.25 -15.04 22.19
C LEU A 308 17.00 -14.34 20.83
N PRO A 309 16.15 -14.92 19.96
CA PRO A 309 15.79 -14.32 18.67
C PRO A 309 15.21 -12.89 18.74
N GLY A 310 14.64 -12.51 19.89
CA GLY A 310 14.11 -11.17 20.13
C GLY A 310 13.26 -11.08 21.40
N ALA A 311 12.58 -9.95 21.56
CA ALA A 311 11.66 -9.68 22.66
C ALA A 311 10.54 -8.71 22.25
N GLN A 312 9.48 -8.67 23.05
CA GLN A 312 8.35 -7.76 22.90
C GLN A 312 8.01 -7.08 24.22
N ALA A 313 7.66 -5.79 24.14
CA ALA A 313 6.88 -5.11 25.16
C ALA A 313 5.47 -4.81 24.58
N LEU A 314 4.44 -5.20 25.31
CA LEU A 314 3.04 -5.01 24.94
C LEU A 314 2.40 -4.04 25.92
N TRP A 315 1.91 -2.90 25.43
CA TRP A 315 1.05 -2.02 26.21
C TRP A 315 -0.38 -2.53 26.14
N ARG A 316 -0.96 -2.84 27.30
CA ARG A 316 -2.33 -3.32 27.44
C ARG A 316 -2.90 -2.86 28.77
N ASP A 317 -4.05 -2.17 28.72
CA ASP A 317 -4.80 -1.76 29.91
C ASP A 317 -3.94 -0.88 30.84
N GLY A 318 -3.30 0.14 30.26
CA GLY A 318 -2.50 1.11 31.01
C GLY A 318 -1.14 0.61 31.54
N ARG A 319 -0.65 -0.55 31.09
CA ARG A 319 0.58 -1.18 31.62
C ARG A 319 1.40 -1.92 30.55
N TRP A 320 2.71 -1.93 30.73
CA TRP A 320 3.67 -2.68 29.90
C TRP A 320 3.82 -4.13 30.37
N TRP A 321 3.69 -5.05 29.42
CA TRP A 321 3.95 -6.48 29.56
C TRP A 321 5.16 -6.88 28.75
N HIS A 322 6.16 -7.46 29.39
CA HIS A 322 7.41 -7.86 28.74
C HIS A 322 7.44 -9.36 28.50
N THR A 323 7.80 -9.80 27.30
CA THR A 323 8.00 -11.22 26.98
C THR A 323 9.18 -11.40 26.04
N THR A 324 9.89 -12.51 26.22
CA THR A 324 10.93 -12.94 25.28
C THR A 324 10.29 -13.62 24.06
N LEU A 325 11.01 -13.66 22.94
CA LEU A 325 10.65 -14.45 21.76
C LEU A 325 11.52 -15.70 21.70
N ARG A 326 10.89 -16.85 21.45
CA ARG A 326 11.54 -18.16 21.38
C ARG A 326 11.21 -18.84 20.05
N ALA A 327 12.08 -19.73 19.60
CA ALA A 327 11.78 -20.60 18.47
C ALA A 327 10.62 -21.55 18.85
N GLY A 328 9.57 -21.56 18.03
CA GLY A 328 8.44 -22.47 18.15
C GLY A 328 8.67 -23.81 17.45
N GLU A 329 7.60 -24.60 17.31
CA GLU A 329 7.67 -25.86 16.56
C GLU A 329 7.84 -25.59 15.06
N PRO A 330 8.75 -26.29 14.37
CA PRO A 330 8.91 -26.18 12.93
C PRO A 330 7.60 -26.50 12.20
N VAL A 331 7.23 -25.66 11.23
CA VAL A 331 6.03 -25.80 10.42
C VAL A 331 6.42 -25.99 8.96
N ASP A 332 5.85 -27.01 8.35
CA ASP A 332 5.99 -27.27 6.92
C ASP A 332 5.04 -26.37 6.12
N ASP A 333 5.62 -25.53 5.26
CA ASP A 333 4.90 -24.73 4.29
C ASP A 333 5.08 -25.35 2.90
N LEU A 334 3.99 -25.89 2.35
CA LEU A 334 3.95 -26.45 1.00
C LEU A 334 3.40 -25.40 0.04
N ALA A 335 4.23 -24.98 -0.91
CA ALA A 335 3.85 -24.02 -1.94
C ALA A 335 3.99 -24.64 -3.33
N GLU A 336 2.87 -24.73 -4.05
CA GLU A 336 2.88 -24.96 -5.48
C GLU A 336 3.50 -23.75 -6.19
N ARG A 337 4.43 -24.02 -7.10
CA ARG A 337 5.12 -23.02 -7.91
C ARG A 337 4.41 -22.93 -9.26
N PRO A 338 4.49 -21.77 -9.95
CA PRO A 338 4.03 -21.66 -11.33
C PRO A 338 4.68 -22.66 -12.31
N THR A 339 5.75 -23.36 -11.91
CA THR A 339 6.39 -24.44 -12.67
C THR A 339 5.66 -25.77 -12.56
N GLY A 340 4.62 -25.88 -11.74
CA GLY A 340 3.92 -27.14 -11.42
C GLY A 340 4.61 -27.98 -10.33
N GLN A 341 5.74 -27.54 -9.78
CA GLN A 341 6.41 -28.23 -8.66
C GLN A 341 5.85 -27.78 -7.31
N VAL A 342 5.82 -28.69 -6.34
CA VAL A 342 5.48 -28.40 -4.93
C VAL A 342 6.75 -28.29 -4.11
N VAL A 343 6.96 -27.14 -3.48
CA VAL A 343 8.14 -26.87 -2.65
C VAL A 343 7.73 -26.88 -1.19
N ARG A 344 8.39 -27.72 -0.39
CA ARG A 344 8.34 -27.71 1.08
C ARG A 344 9.38 -26.73 1.62
N ARG A 345 8.95 -25.86 2.54
CA ARG A 345 9.81 -24.99 3.34
C ARG A 345 9.51 -25.23 4.80
N VAL A 346 10.52 -25.58 5.58
CA VAL A 346 10.41 -25.72 7.02
C VAL A 346 10.69 -24.36 7.65
N ARG A 347 9.66 -23.73 8.19
CA ARG A 347 9.78 -22.45 8.89
C ARG A 347 9.65 -22.66 10.39
N VAL A 348 10.55 -22.05 11.16
CA VAL A 348 10.45 -22.04 12.63
C VAL A 348 9.80 -20.73 13.06
N PRO A 349 8.49 -20.70 13.37
CA PRO A 349 7.83 -19.48 13.82
C PRO A 349 8.39 -19.04 15.17
N LEU A 350 8.32 -17.74 15.45
CA LEU A 350 8.60 -17.24 16.80
C LEU A 350 7.34 -17.35 17.65
N THR A 351 7.52 -17.68 18.93
CA THR A 351 6.44 -17.71 19.93
C THR A 351 6.84 -16.85 21.12
N ARG A 352 5.84 -16.27 21.80
CA ARG A 352 6.08 -15.56 23.06
C ARG A 352 6.44 -16.56 24.17
N GLY A 353 7.45 -16.23 24.97
CA GLY A 353 7.82 -17.01 26.15
C GLY A 353 6.71 -17.06 27.19
N HIS A 354 5.92 -15.98 27.33
CA HIS A 354 4.63 -16.03 28.03
C HIS A 354 3.62 -15.09 27.35
N GLN A 355 2.34 -15.42 27.46
CA GLN A 355 1.27 -14.60 26.93
C GLN A 355 0.74 -13.67 28.03
N PRO A 356 0.65 -12.34 27.80
CA PRO A 356 0.01 -11.44 28.75
C PRO A 356 -1.44 -11.86 29.06
N PRO A 357 -1.90 -11.69 30.31
CA PRO A 357 -3.22 -12.13 30.74
C PRO A 357 -4.34 -11.41 29.98
N ASP A 358 -5.46 -12.10 29.79
CA ASP A 358 -6.65 -11.53 29.16
C ASP A 358 -7.05 -10.22 29.86
N PRO A 359 -7.25 -9.11 29.12
CA PRO A 359 -7.65 -7.85 29.71
C PRO A 359 -9.12 -7.89 30.18
N PRO A 360 -9.51 -7.06 31.15
CA PRO A 360 -10.85 -7.10 31.76
C PRO A 360 -11.97 -6.72 30.79
N TRP A 361 -11.65 -5.96 29.74
CA TRP A 361 -12.57 -5.58 28.68
C TRP A 361 -12.77 -6.68 27.62
N LEU A 362 -12.02 -7.79 27.68
CA LEU A 362 -12.18 -8.91 26.76
C LEU A 362 -13.35 -9.79 27.24
N GLY A 363 -14.39 -9.86 26.41
CA GLY A 363 -15.60 -10.63 26.69
C GLY A 363 -15.52 -12.08 26.21
N GLU A 364 -16.69 -12.67 26.06
CA GLU A 364 -16.86 -14.05 25.62
C GLU A 364 -16.47 -14.25 24.14
N PRO A 365 -16.04 -15.47 23.76
CA PRO A 365 -15.77 -15.82 22.36
C PRO A 365 -16.98 -15.61 21.45
N VAL A 366 -16.72 -15.13 20.23
CA VAL A 366 -17.72 -14.99 19.18
C VAL A 366 -17.93 -16.36 18.51
N GLY A 367 -19.19 -16.79 18.44
CA GLY A 367 -19.57 -17.98 17.68
C GLY A 367 -19.20 -17.86 16.20
N TRP A 368 -18.81 -18.98 15.57
CA TRP A 368 -18.45 -19.00 14.17
C TRP A 368 -18.72 -20.38 13.56
N ARG A 369 -18.93 -20.39 12.25
CA ARG A 369 -19.01 -21.63 11.44
C ARG A 369 -17.90 -21.68 10.40
N PRO A 370 -17.44 -22.88 9.99
CA PRO A 370 -16.45 -23.01 8.93
C PRO A 370 -16.92 -22.35 7.63
N CYS A 371 -16.01 -21.68 6.93
CA CYS A 371 -16.31 -21.17 5.59
C CYS A 371 -16.56 -22.35 4.63
N PRO A 372 -17.70 -22.40 3.91
CA PRO A 372 -18.00 -23.50 3.00
C PRO A 372 -17.08 -23.52 1.76
N ASP A 373 -16.49 -22.37 1.41
CA ASP A 373 -15.63 -22.21 0.25
C ASP A 373 -14.15 -22.45 0.54
N CYS A 374 -13.79 -22.63 1.81
CA CYS A 374 -12.44 -22.94 2.23
C CYS A 374 -12.34 -24.36 2.75
N ARG A 375 -11.27 -25.05 2.38
CA ARG A 375 -10.82 -26.22 3.13
C ARG A 375 -9.93 -25.74 4.29
N PRO A 376 -10.15 -26.22 5.53
CA PRO A 376 -9.30 -25.86 6.66
C PRO A 376 -7.85 -26.25 6.41
N HIS A 377 -6.91 -25.43 6.89
CA HIS A 377 -5.46 -25.70 6.88
C HIS A 377 -4.80 -25.89 5.50
N ASN A 378 -5.48 -25.52 4.41
CA ASN A 378 -4.88 -25.52 3.07
C ASN A 378 -5.35 -24.31 2.24
N ARG A 379 -4.67 -24.08 1.11
CA ARG A 379 -5.03 -23.03 0.14
C ARG A 379 -6.07 -23.47 -0.90
N LEU A 380 -6.68 -24.65 -0.71
CA LEU A 380 -7.74 -25.12 -1.60
C LEU A 380 -9.03 -24.36 -1.32
N ARG A 381 -9.65 -23.90 -2.39
CA ARG A 381 -10.91 -23.17 -2.40
C ARG A 381 -11.90 -23.86 -3.31
N VAL A 382 -13.19 -23.68 -3.05
CA VAL A 382 -14.24 -24.11 -3.99
C VAL A 382 -13.98 -23.49 -5.36
N CYS A 383 -13.96 -24.35 -6.38
CA CYS A 383 -13.71 -23.92 -7.75
C CYS A 383 -14.86 -23.03 -8.24
N THR A 384 -14.56 -22.06 -9.10
CA THR A 384 -15.56 -21.15 -9.68
C THR A 384 -16.64 -21.89 -10.45
N CYS A 385 -16.36 -23.07 -11.03
CA CYS A 385 -17.37 -23.91 -11.69
C CYS A 385 -18.49 -24.39 -10.75
N ARG A 386 -18.27 -24.33 -9.43
CA ARG A 386 -19.25 -24.69 -8.41
C ARG A 386 -19.99 -23.49 -7.82
N LEU A 387 -19.68 -22.27 -8.25
CA LEU A 387 -20.39 -21.07 -7.78
C LEU A 387 -21.90 -21.23 -8.00
N GLY A 388 -22.68 -20.81 -7.00
CA GLY A 388 -24.13 -21.00 -7.00
C GLY A 388 -24.59 -22.43 -6.67
N GLY A 389 -23.72 -23.26 -6.07
CA GLY A 389 -24.08 -24.60 -5.59
C GLY A 389 -24.10 -25.67 -6.68
N ARG A 390 -23.52 -25.39 -7.85
CA ARG A 390 -23.44 -26.32 -8.97
C ARG A 390 -22.51 -27.51 -8.64
N PRO A 391 -22.77 -28.70 -9.20
CA PRO A 391 -21.80 -29.79 -9.16
C PRO A 391 -20.51 -29.38 -9.88
N ALA A 392 -19.39 -30.00 -9.52
CA ALA A 392 -18.13 -29.75 -10.21
C ALA A 392 -18.24 -30.19 -11.68
N GLU A 393 -17.88 -29.31 -12.60
CA GLU A 393 -17.74 -29.67 -14.01
C GLU A 393 -16.59 -30.67 -14.17
N PRO A 394 -16.82 -31.88 -14.73
CA PRO A 394 -15.79 -32.92 -14.86
C PRO A 394 -14.52 -32.44 -15.57
N ASP A 395 -14.69 -31.62 -16.61
CA ASP A 395 -13.61 -31.12 -17.46
C ASP A 395 -13.20 -29.68 -17.12
N CYS A 396 -13.48 -29.21 -15.90
CA CYS A 396 -13.15 -27.84 -15.50
C CYS A 396 -11.63 -27.61 -15.60
N PRO A 397 -11.15 -26.62 -16.38
CA PRO A 397 -9.71 -26.39 -16.58
C PRO A 397 -9.00 -25.89 -15.32
N HIS A 398 -9.74 -25.53 -14.27
CA HIS A 398 -9.18 -25.02 -13.02
C HIS A 398 -9.15 -26.05 -11.88
N CYS A 399 -10.03 -27.05 -11.89
CA CYS A 399 -10.08 -28.06 -10.82
C CYS A 399 -10.10 -29.50 -11.32
N CYS A 400 -10.11 -29.74 -12.64
CA CYS A 400 -10.12 -31.07 -13.25
C CYS A 400 -11.18 -32.00 -12.63
N GLY A 401 -12.39 -31.48 -12.41
CA GLY A 401 -13.50 -32.23 -11.81
C GLY A 401 -13.48 -32.35 -10.30
N ALA A 402 -12.41 -31.95 -9.60
CA ALA A 402 -12.31 -32.04 -8.15
C ALA A 402 -13.22 -31.05 -7.41
N GLY A 403 -13.66 -30.00 -8.09
CA GLY A 403 -14.49 -28.94 -7.50
C GLY A 403 -13.75 -28.06 -6.49
N LEU A 404 -12.44 -28.23 -6.36
CA LEU A 404 -11.54 -27.45 -5.52
C LEU A 404 -10.31 -27.08 -6.34
N ARG A 405 -9.80 -25.86 -6.15
CA ARG A 405 -8.58 -25.40 -6.78
C ARG A 405 -7.69 -24.64 -5.79
N PRO A 406 -6.36 -24.70 -5.92
CA PRO A 406 -5.48 -23.75 -5.25
C PRO A 406 -5.84 -22.32 -5.68
N SER A 407 -5.85 -21.39 -4.74
CA SER A 407 -6.01 -19.96 -5.03
C SER A 407 -4.95 -19.16 -4.28
N ALA A 408 -4.27 -18.27 -5.00
CA ALA A 408 -3.42 -17.24 -4.40
C ALA A 408 -4.22 -16.01 -3.94
N LEU A 409 -5.47 -15.87 -4.40
CA LEU A 409 -6.37 -14.81 -3.99
C LEU A 409 -7.12 -15.19 -2.71
N ARG A 410 -7.42 -14.17 -1.89
CA ARG A 410 -8.24 -14.34 -0.68
C ARG A 410 -9.60 -14.94 -1.03
N CYS A 411 -10.11 -15.80 -0.15
CA CYS A 411 -11.45 -16.37 -0.31
C CYS A 411 -12.49 -15.25 -0.42
N LEU A 412 -13.32 -15.26 -1.46
CA LEU A 412 -14.39 -14.27 -1.67
C LEU A 412 -15.46 -14.27 -0.57
N THR A 413 -15.55 -15.34 0.23
CA THR A 413 -16.60 -15.51 1.24
C THR A 413 -16.13 -15.17 2.65
N CYS A 414 -14.89 -15.49 3.02
CA CYS A 414 -14.36 -15.23 4.37
C CYS A 414 -13.09 -14.37 4.41
N GLY A 415 -12.52 -14.01 3.25
CA GLY A 415 -11.27 -13.27 3.17
C GLY A 415 -10.07 -14.00 3.80
N ASP A 416 -10.07 -15.34 3.73
CA ASP A 416 -9.06 -16.25 4.30
C ASP A 416 -9.02 -16.38 5.83
N THR A 417 -10.03 -15.90 6.55
CA THR A 417 -10.19 -16.23 7.99
C THR A 417 -10.56 -17.70 8.22
N HIS A 418 -11.01 -18.41 7.18
CA HIS A 418 -11.63 -19.74 7.23
C HIS A 418 -12.90 -19.85 8.11
N ARG A 419 -13.38 -18.72 8.63
CA ARG A 419 -14.47 -18.64 9.61
C ARG A 419 -15.50 -17.62 9.16
N LEU A 420 -16.78 -17.94 9.37
CA LEU A 420 -17.87 -16.99 9.24
C LEU A 420 -18.38 -16.71 10.65
N HIS A 421 -18.09 -15.52 11.15
CA HIS A 421 -18.47 -15.10 12.49
C HIS A 421 -19.96 -14.77 12.59
N GLU A 422 -20.57 -15.13 13.71
CA GLU A 422 -21.98 -14.83 14.02
C GLU A 422 -22.16 -13.40 14.52
N ALA A 423 -21.07 -12.75 14.93
CA ALA A 423 -21.05 -11.36 15.31
C ALA A 423 -19.80 -10.65 14.79
N LEU A 424 -19.93 -9.35 14.54
CA LEU A 424 -18.83 -8.47 14.20
C LEU A 424 -18.75 -7.36 15.24
N LEU A 425 -17.55 -7.11 15.74
CA LEU A 425 -17.26 -5.90 16.49
C LEU A 425 -16.79 -4.83 15.52
N VAL A 426 -17.47 -3.69 15.52
CA VAL A 426 -17.11 -2.53 14.71
C VAL A 426 -16.65 -1.41 15.63
N THR A 427 -15.43 -0.93 15.43
CA THR A 427 -14.91 0.25 16.11
C THR A 427 -14.88 1.41 15.12
N VAL A 428 -15.56 2.52 15.42
CA VAL A 428 -15.45 3.76 14.61
C VAL A 428 -14.69 4.80 15.43
N THR A 429 -13.66 5.41 14.86
CA THR A 429 -12.74 6.29 15.59
C THR A 429 -12.29 7.50 14.76
N ASP A 430 -11.88 8.59 15.41
CA ASP A 430 -11.15 9.70 14.78
C ASP A 430 -9.62 9.58 14.92
N LEU A 431 -9.13 8.42 15.40
CA LEU A 431 -7.73 8.12 15.74
C LEU A 431 -7.09 9.03 16.79
N ARG A 432 -7.86 9.94 17.40
CA ARG A 432 -7.35 10.91 18.38
C ARG A 432 -7.90 10.66 19.76
N HIS A 433 -9.20 10.80 19.92
CA HIS A 433 -9.83 10.80 21.25
C HIS A 433 -11.27 10.31 21.25
N ARG A 434 -11.91 10.17 20.09
CA ARG A 434 -13.29 9.71 19.99
C ARG A 434 -13.33 8.32 19.38
N VAL A 435 -14.10 7.45 20.04
CA VAL A 435 -14.28 6.06 19.63
C VAL A 435 -15.67 5.58 20.03
N VAL A 436 -16.28 4.77 19.16
CA VAL A 436 -17.50 4.02 19.44
C VAL A 436 -17.24 2.56 19.10
N HIS A 437 -17.60 1.66 20.02
CA HIS A 437 -17.57 0.22 19.78
C HIS A 437 -19.01 -0.29 19.65
N LEU A 438 -19.28 -0.97 18.54
CA LEU A 438 -20.57 -1.54 18.17
C LEU A 438 -20.44 -3.04 18.07
N VAL A 439 -21.50 -3.75 18.42
CA VAL A 439 -21.61 -5.19 18.21
C VAL A 439 -22.78 -5.44 17.27
N TRP A 440 -22.48 -5.96 16.08
CA TRP A 440 -23.49 -6.42 15.13
C TRP A 440 -23.61 -7.93 15.25
N ARG A 441 -24.82 -8.44 15.49
CA ARG A 441 -25.06 -9.88 15.68
C ARG A 441 -26.04 -10.40 14.62
N ALA A 442 -25.63 -11.44 13.89
CA ALA A 442 -26.52 -12.21 13.05
C ALA A 442 -27.68 -12.79 13.87
N GLY A 443 -28.84 -12.96 13.26
CA GLY A 443 -30.06 -13.44 13.92
C GLY A 443 -30.82 -12.37 14.72
N THR A 444 -30.31 -11.14 14.81
CA THR A 444 -31.03 -10.03 15.46
C THR A 444 -32.23 -9.65 14.59
N PRO A 445 -33.47 -9.75 15.09
CA PRO A 445 -34.64 -9.34 14.34
C PRO A 445 -34.60 -7.83 14.11
N GLU A 446 -34.58 -7.43 12.84
CA GLU A 446 -34.60 -6.03 12.44
C GLU A 446 -35.69 -5.82 11.40
N ASP A 447 -36.45 -4.74 11.55
CA ASP A 447 -37.33 -4.26 10.49
C ASP A 447 -36.49 -3.50 9.46
N ALA A 448 -36.19 -4.18 8.36
CA ALA A 448 -35.38 -3.65 7.26
C ALA A 448 -36.28 -3.49 6.02
N PRO A 449 -36.75 -2.26 5.70
CA PRO A 449 -37.65 -2.06 4.58
C PRO A 449 -37.00 -2.45 3.25
N LEU A 450 -37.80 -3.06 2.36
CA LEU A 450 -37.44 -3.28 0.97
C LEU A 450 -37.31 -1.93 0.27
N VAL A 451 -36.13 -1.65 -0.28
CA VAL A 451 -35.84 -0.38 -0.97
C VAL A 451 -35.66 -0.56 -2.47
N ALA A 452 -35.27 -1.75 -2.93
CA ALA A 452 -35.17 -2.06 -4.36
C ALA A 452 -35.15 -3.57 -4.64
N ILE A 453 -35.21 -3.95 -5.92
CA ILE A 453 -35.04 -5.33 -6.40
C ILE A 453 -34.00 -5.30 -7.52
N GLN A 454 -32.92 -6.08 -7.36
CA GLN A 454 -31.89 -6.25 -8.39
C GLN A 454 -32.50 -6.84 -9.67
N PRO A 455 -31.92 -6.61 -10.87
CA PRO A 455 -32.42 -7.18 -12.13
C PRO A 455 -32.59 -8.70 -12.12
N GLY A 456 -31.84 -9.42 -11.27
CA GLY A 456 -31.97 -10.86 -11.04
C GLY A 456 -33.01 -11.29 -9.99
N GLY A 457 -33.91 -10.40 -9.56
CA GLY A 457 -34.97 -10.68 -8.59
C GLY A 457 -34.53 -10.70 -7.11
N ARG A 458 -33.27 -10.38 -6.82
CA ARG A 458 -32.74 -10.34 -5.45
C ARG A 458 -33.19 -9.07 -4.71
N PRO A 459 -33.84 -9.16 -3.53
CA PRO A 459 -34.30 -7.98 -2.82
C PRO A 459 -33.14 -7.22 -2.19
N VAL A 460 -33.23 -5.89 -2.19
CA VAL A 460 -32.31 -4.98 -1.50
C VAL A 460 -33.07 -4.29 -0.38
N VAL A 461 -32.57 -4.43 0.84
CA VAL A 461 -33.15 -3.78 2.03
C VAL A 461 -32.19 -2.77 2.61
N ARG A 462 -32.71 -1.87 3.45
CA ARG A 462 -31.90 -0.90 4.18
C ARG A 462 -31.97 -1.19 5.68
N LEU A 463 -30.81 -1.35 6.32
CA LEU A 463 -30.71 -1.55 7.76
C LEU A 463 -30.90 -0.23 8.54
N PRO A 464 -31.33 -0.30 9.82
CA PRO A 464 -31.41 0.87 10.70
C PRO A 464 -30.05 1.55 10.94
N ASP A 465 -30.08 2.82 11.38
CA ASP A 465 -28.89 3.68 11.58
C ASP A 465 -27.78 3.06 12.42
N ARG A 466 -28.09 2.19 13.39
CA ARG A 466 -27.07 1.49 14.20
C ARG A 466 -26.12 0.60 13.38
N TYR A 467 -26.50 0.18 12.17
CA TYR A 467 -25.68 -0.62 11.26
C TYR A 467 -25.06 0.21 10.12
N ARG A 468 -25.34 1.52 10.06
CA ARG A 468 -24.92 2.43 9.00
C ARG A 468 -23.71 3.21 9.47
N LEU A 469 -22.52 2.92 8.93
CA LEU A 469 -21.30 3.59 9.38
C LEU A 469 -21.35 5.11 9.14
N GLY A 470 -22.03 5.56 8.07
CA GLY A 470 -22.22 6.98 7.79
C GLY A 470 -22.98 7.71 8.90
N ALA A 471 -23.93 7.06 9.58
CA ALA A 471 -24.63 7.66 10.72
C ALA A 471 -23.68 7.87 11.91
N TRP A 472 -22.76 6.93 12.14
CA TRP A 472 -21.75 7.03 13.21
C TRP A 472 -20.64 8.02 12.88
N ALA A 473 -20.28 8.19 11.60
CA ALA A 473 -19.36 9.24 11.17
C ALA A 473 -19.84 10.62 11.64
N ALA A 474 -21.12 10.93 11.40
CA ALA A 474 -21.73 12.19 11.80
C ALA A 474 -21.72 12.40 13.33
N VAL A 475 -21.97 11.34 14.12
CA VAL A 475 -21.88 11.38 15.59
C VAL A 475 -20.46 11.73 16.06
N LEU A 476 -19.45 11.25 15.33
CA LEU A 476 -18.04 11.56 15.55
C LEU A 476 -17.59 12.84 14.83
N GLY A 477 -18.51 13.63 14.26
CA GLY A 477 -18.21 14.88 13.58
C GLY A 477 -17.37 14.74 12.30
N GLY A 478 -17.32 13.54 11.71
CA GLY A 478 -16.71 13.27 10.40
C GLY A 478 -17.75 13.16 9.30
N ARG A 479 -17.29 13.21 8.04
CA ARG A 479 -18.17 12.99 6.88
C ARG A 479 -18.23 11.49 6.53
N PRO A 480 -19.37 10.95 6.08
CA PRO A 480 -19.47 9.55 5.65
C PRO A 480 -18.48 9.16 4.54
N GLU A 481 -18.17 10.09 3.65
CA GLU A 481 -17.20 9.94 2.56
C GLU A 481 -15.74 9.85 3.02
N ASP A 482 -15.43 10.28 4.25
CA ASP A 482 -14.10 10.15 4.86
C ASP A 482 -13.91 8.82 5.60
N LEU A 483 -14.93 7.95 5.60
CA LEU A 483 -14.83 6.65 6.25
C LEU A 483 -13.89 5.72 5.48
N ALA A 484 -12.84 5.26 6.15
CA ALA A 484 -11.88 4.31 5.62
C ALA A 484 -11.60 3.18 6.62
N ASP A 485 -11.21 2.00 6.13
CA ASP A 485 -10.62 0.96 6.95
C ASP A 485 -9.35 1.50 7.61
N ALA A 486 -9.25 1.31 8.92
CA ALA A 486 -8.08 1.70 9.69
C ALA A 486 -6.85 0.86 9.33
N ASP A 487 -7.06 -0.33 8.77
CA ASP A 487 -6.01 -1.15 8.20
C ASP A 487 -5.75 -0.77 6.72
N GLY A 488 -4.75 0.07 6.48
CA GLY A 488 -4.30 0.42 5.13
C GLY A 488 -5.12 1.52 4.44
N GLY A 489 -6.13 2.11 5.09
CA GLY A 489 -6.84 3.29 4.57
C GLY A 489 -7.79 2.98 3.40
N HIS A 490 -8.21 1.74 3.24
CA HIS A 490 -9.08 1.34 2.12
C HIS A 490 -10.49 1.93 2.25
N GLU A 491 -11.05 2.35 1.13
CA GLU A 491 -12.41 2.90 1.10
C GLU A 491 -13.46 1.86 1.46
N LEU A 492 -14.45 2.29 2.25
CA LEU A 492 -15.58 1.43 2.57
C LEU A 492 -16.66 1.50 1.49
N GLY A 493 -17.14 0.32 1.10
CA GLY A 493 -18.23 0.18 0.14
C GLY A 493 -19.53 0.85 0.60
N LYS A 494 -20.34 1.31 -0.37
CA LYS A 494 -21.64 1.95 -0.16
C LYS A 494 -22.57 1.15 0.76
N GLY A 495 -22.56 -0.18 0.65
CA GLY A 495 -23.35 -1.09 1.49
C GLY A 495 -23.06 -0.92 2.98
N LEU A 496 -21.79 -0.84 3.39
CA LEU A 496 -21.39 -0.63 4.79
C LEU A 496 -21.66 0.79 5.28
N ARG A 497 -21.43 1.77 4.40
CA ARG A 497 -21.65 3.19 4.70
C ARG A 497 -23.11 3.50 4.95
N ASP A 498 -23.99 3.06 4.05
CA ASP A 498 -25.40 3.41 4.03
C ASP A 498 -26.34 2.31 4.54
N GLY A 499 -25.83 1.11 4.82
CA GLY A 499 -26.60 -0.03 5.32
C GLY A 499 -27.47 -0.71 4.27
N TYR A 500 -27.11 -0.63 2.99
CA TYR A 500 -27.81 -1.36 1.93
C TYR A 500 -27.32 -2.79 1.84
N VAL A 501 -28.25 -3.74 1.90
CA VAL A 501 -27.94 -5.17 1.90
C VAL A 501 -28.70 -5.85 0.78
N THR A 502 -27.98 -6.52 -0.13
CA THR A 502 -28.60 -7.37 -1.15
C THR A 502 -28.80 -8.77 -0.58
N LEU A 503 -30.05 -9.20 -0.46
CA LEU A 503 -30.39 -10.50 0.10
C LEU A 503 -30.33 -11.61 -0.97
N PRO A 504 -29.93 -12.84 -0.60
CA PRO A 504 -29.93 -13.97 -1.53
C PRO A 504 -31.35 -14.40 -1.94
N ARG A 505 -32.35 -14.16 -1.06
CA ARG A 505 -33.77 -14.44 -1.29
C ARG A 505 -34.65 -13.62 -0.33
N ALA A 506 -35.93 -13.50 -0.64
CA ALA A 506 -36.91 -12.90 0.28
C ALA A 506 -36.96 -13.65 1.62
N GLY A 507 -37.04 -12.90 2.73
CA GLY A 507 -37.06 -13.45 4.08
C GLY A 507 -35.71 -13.96 4.62
N ALA A 508 -34.60 -13.77 3.90
CA ALA A 508 -33.27 -13.97 4.46
C ALA A 508 -32.98 -12.91 5.54
N ASP A 509 -32.15 -13.25 6.53
CA ASP A 509 -31.77 -12.35 7.61
C ASP A 509 -30.81 -11.26 7.09
N PRO A 510 -31.23 -9.98 7.05
CA PRO A 510 -30.42 -8.91 6.51
C PRO A 510 -29.20 -8.57 7.38
N VAL A 511 -29.29 -8.76 8.70
CA VAL A 511 -28.15 -8.52 9.59
C VAL A 511 -27.10 -9.61 9.42
N ALA A 512 -27.51 -10.86 9.23
CA ALA A 512 -26.56 -11.95 8.96
C ALA A 512 -25.83 -11.80 7.62
N GLU A 513 -26.47 -11.23 6.60
CA GLU A 513 -25.82 -10.90 5.32
C GLU A 513 -24.86 -9.72 5.50
N HIS A 514 -25.26 -8.66 6.21
CA HIS A 514 -24.42 -7.49 6.49
C HIS A 514 -23.19 -7.81 7.32
N VAL A 515 -23.33 -8.61 8.39
CA VAL A 515 -22.21 -9.09 9.22
C VAL A 515 -21.23 -9.92 8.39
N ARG A 516 -21.72 -10.67 7.41
CA ARG A 516 -20.86 -11.49 6.55
C ARG A 516 -20.05 -10.65 5.57
N ASP A 517 -20.70 -9.66 4.94
CA ASP A 517 -20.05 -8.72 4.02
C ASP A 517 -19.00 -7.89 4.77
N ALA A 518 -19.39 -7.28 5.89
CA ALA A 518 -18.51 -6.50 6.75
C ALA A 518 -17.40 -7.33 7.42
N GLY A 519 -17.64 -8.62 7.66
CA GLY A 519 -16.70 -9.55 8.28
C GLY A 519 -15.73 -10.22 7.29
N TRP A 520 -15.76 -9.83 6.02
CA TRP A 520 -14.86 -10.38 5.02
C TRP A 520 -13.40 -9.99 5.31
N GLY A 521 -12.55 -10.98 5.62
CA GLY A 521 -11.11 -10.79 5.79
C GLY A 521 -10.69 -10.03 7.06
N VAL A 522 -11.61 -9.74 7.97
CA VAL A 522 -11.31 -9.00 9.21
C VAL A 522 -10.63 -9.87 10.27
N ALA A 523 -9.63 -9.33 10.95
CA ALA A 523 -8.95 -10.01 12.05
C ALA A 523 -9.90 -10.20 13.24
N ALA A 524 -9.99 -11.42 13.77
CA ALA A 524 -10.73 -11.73 15.00
C ALA A 524 -12.17 -11.16 15.05
N GLY A 525 -12.85 -11.03 13.90
CA GLY A 525 -14.17 -10.42 13.83
C GLY A 525 -14.20 -8.93 14.24
N ARG A 526 -13.11 -8.20 14.01
CA ARG A 526 -12.98 -6.77 14.33
C ARG A 526 -12.78 -5.93 13.08
N LEU A 527 -13.75 -5.07 12.78
CA LEU A 527 -13.62 -4.02 11.77
C LEU A 527 -13.32 -2.70 12.49
N ILE A 528 -12.23 -2.03 12.12
CA ILE A 528 -11.88 -0.72 12.69
C ILE A 528 -11.94 0.29 11.57
N VAL A 529 -12.70 1.36 11.78
CA VAL A 529 -13.02 2.36 10.77
C VAL A 529 -12.61 3.73 11.29
N THR A 530 -11.90 4.48 10.44
CA THR A 530 -11.49 5.85 10.74
C THR A 530 -12.48 6.84 10.13
N THR A 531 -12.64 7.97 10.80
CA THR A 531 -13.42 9.14 10.33
C THR A 531 -12.53 10.34 10.05
N ALA A 532 -11.21 10.11 10.07
CA ALA A 532 -10.23 11.16 9.84
C ALA A 532 -10.13 11.44 8.33
N PRO A 533 -10.15 12.72 7.91
CA PRO A 533 -9.89 13.05 6.52
C PRO A 533 -8.50 12.54 6.13
N PRO A 534 -8.32 11.99 4.92
CA PRO A 534 -7.02 11.58 4.42
C PRO A 534 -6.00 12.72 4.51
N ASP A 535 -4.76 12.40 4.89
CA ASP A 535 -3.68 13.39 4.94
C ASP A 535 -3.16 13.65 3.52
N ALA A 536 -3.54 14.79 2.95
CA ALA A 536 -3.15 15.19 1.60
C ALA A 536 -3.04 16.73 1.51
N PRO A 537 -2.13 17.26 0.67
CA PRO A 537 -2.11 18.68 0.40
C PRO A 537 -3.41 19.11 -0.32
N PRO A 538 -3.92 20.32 -0.05
CA PRO A 538 -5.10 20.83 -0.74
C PRO A 538 -4.84 20.97 -2.25
N LEU A 539 -5.91 20.88 -3.05
CA LEU A 539 -5.83 20.89 -4.51
C LEU A 539 -5.00 22.05 -5.10
N PRO A 540 -5.08 23.31 -4.60
CA PRO A 540 -4.24 24.40 -5.11
C PRO A 540 -2.74 24.18 -4.90
N GLU A 541 -2.33 23.56 -3.79
CA GLU A 541 -0.92 23.27 -3.52
C GLU A 541 -0.40 22.19 -4.47
N LEU A 542 -1.17 21.12 -4.68
CA LEU A 542 -0.83 20.07 -5.63
C LEU A 542 -0.80 20.61 -7.07
N LEU A 543 -1.78 21.43 -7.45
CA LEU A 543 -1.81 22.11 -8.75
C LEU A 543 -0.54 22.93 -8.96
N ARG A 544 -0.20 23.80 -8.01
CA ARG A 544 0.99 24.65 -8.08
C ARG A 544 2.27 23.81 -8.24
N LEU A 545 2.40 22.72 -7.48
CA LEU A 545 3.53 21.78 -7.58
C LEU A 545 3.61 21.14 -8.97
N THR A 546 2.52 20.55 -9.44
CA THR A 546 2.45 19.84 -10.72
C THR A 546 2.77 20.77 -11.90
N LEU A 547 2.25 21.99 -11.87
CA LEU A 547 2.59 23.01 -12.87
C LEU A 547 4.05 23.49 -12.77
N GLY A 548 4.65 23.44 -11.58
CA GLY A 548 6.08 23.71 -11.36
C GLY A 548 6.97 22.65 -12.00
N LEU A 549 6.54 21.39 -11.94
CA LEU A 549 7.17 20.24 -12.57
C LEU A 549 6.98 20.17 -14.10
N ASP A 550 6.27 21.13 -14.69
CA ASP A 550 5.88 21.14 -16.12
C ASP A 550 5.07 19.89 -16.52
N LEU A 551 4.22 19.42 -15.59
CA LEU A 551 3.28 18.32 -15.78
C LEU A 551 1.85 18.86 -15.86
N ALA A 552 0.92 18.00 -16.26
CA ALA A 552 -0.50 18.29 -16.23
C ALA A 552 -1.13 17.72 -14.95
N LEU A 553 -2.01 18.50 -14.32
CA LEU A 553 -2.92 17.98 -13.28
C LEU A 553 -4.28 17.73 -13.91
N VAL A 554 -4.78 16.51 -13.82
CA VAL A 554 -6.06 16.09 -14.37
C VAL A 554 -7.02 15.83 -13.22
N VAL A 555 -8.16 16.52 -13.21
CA VAL A 555 -9.21 16.37 -12.19
C VAL A 555 -10.49 15.89 -12.86
N GLY A 556 -10.88 14.65 -12.57
CA GLY A 556 -12.13 14.05 -13.03
C GLY A 556 -13.23 14.15 -11.98
N MET A 557 -14.46 14.38 -12.42
CA MET A 557 -15.64 14.52 -11.56
C MET A 557 -16.84 13.83 -12.18
N HIS A 558 -17.65 13.16 -11.36
CA HIS A 558 -18.93 12.58 -11.77
C HIS A 558 -20.00 12.88 -10.73
N ASP A 559 -20.94 13.75 -11.09
CA ASP A 559 -22.05 14.12 -10.20
C ASP A 559 -23.24 13.20 -10.41
N LEU A 560 -23.37 12.24 -9.48
CA LEU A 560 -24.43 11.25 -9.41
C LEU A 560 -25.41 11.53 -8.26
N ARG A 561 -25.44 12.75 -7.71
CA ARG A 561 -26.34 13.09 -6.58
C ARG A 561 -27.82 12.93 -6.91
N HIS A 562 -28.20 12.96 -8.18
CA HIS A 562 -29.57 12.66 -8.62
C HIS A 562 -29.96 11.19 -8.43
N HIS A 563 -28.99 10.28 -8.28
CA HIS A 563 -29.20 8.88 -7.94
C HIS A 563 -29.30 8.60 -6.43
N ALA A 564 -29.20 9.61 -5.55
CA ALA A 564 -29.10 9.39 -4.10
C ALA A 564 -30.29 8.62 -3.48
N ALA A 565 -31.44 8.58 -4.15
CA ALA A 565 -32.60 7.82 -3.72
C ALA A 565 -32.60 6.36 -4.22
N ASP A 566 -31.74 6.00 -5.17
CA ASP A 566 -31.66 4.65 -5.74
C ASP A 566 -30.48 3.87 -5.14
N PRO A 567 -30.74 2.83 -4.33
CA PRO A 567 -29.69 2.02 -3.72
C PRO A 567 -28.95 1.13 -4.73
N LEU A 568 -29.48 0.94 -5.94
CA LEU A 568 -28.87 0.10 -6.98
C LEU A 568 -27.83 0.85 -7.83
N LEU A 569 -27.84 2.19 -7.77
CA LEU A 569 -26.97 3.03 -8.56
C LEU A 569 -25.84 3.62 -7.72
N ALA A 570 -24.70 3.88 -8.37
CA ALA A 570 -23.70 4.77 -7.80
C ALA A 570 -24.30 6.17 -7.62
N ASP A 571 -23.99 6.82 -6.51
CA ASP A 571 -24.51 8.14 -6.14
C ASP A 571 -23.42 9.03 -5.54
N GLY A 572 -23.81 10.26 -5.19
CA GLY A 572 -22.90 11.24 -4.63
C GLY A 572 -22.04 11.90 -5.70
N LEU A 573 -20.85 12.36 -5.29
CA LEU A 573 -19.88 12.99 -6.19
C LEU A 573 -18.61 12.15 -6.17
N SER A 574 -18.23 11.60 -7.31
CA SER A 574 -16.98 10.86 -7.44
C SER A 574 -15.88 11.73 -8.01
N TRP A 575 -14.65 11.51 -7.55
CA TRP A 575 -13.46 12.28 -7.92
C TRP A 575 -12.33 11.38 -8.43
N SER A 576 -11.50 11.93 -9.29
CA SER A 576 -10.15 11.46 -9.58
C SER A 576 -9.21 12.66 -9.69
N VAL A 577 -7.99 12.49 -9.22
CA VAL A 577 -6.91 13.47 -9.40
C VAL A 577 -5.68 12.70 -9.83
N ASP A 578 -5.13 13.04 -10.99
CA ASP A 578 -3.96 12.39 -11.55
C ASP A 578 -2.93 13.43 -12.00
N VAL A 579 -1.65 13.11 -11.81
CA VAL A 579 -0.55 13.84 -12.48
C VAL A 579 -0.19 13.10 -13.76
N ARG A 580 0.00 13.83 -14.86
CA ARG A 580 0.32 13.23 -16.16
C ARG A 580 1.39 14.03 -16.92
N PRO A 581 2.08 13.41 -17.89
CA PRO A 581 2.87 14.17 -18.86
C PRO A 581 2.06 15.31 -19.46
N ARG A 582 2.69 16.47 -19.68
CA ARG A 582 2.03 17.67 -20.19
C ARG A 582 1.15 17.43 -21.41
N ASP A 583 1.57 16.56 -22.33
CA ASP A 583 0.87 16.31 -23.59
C ASP A 583 0.07 15.01 -23.59
N ALA A 584 -0.08 14.36 -22.42
CA ALA A 584 -0.86 13.13 -22.31
C ALA A 584 -2.35 13.39 -22.60
N PRO A 585 -3.00 12.59 -23.47
CA PRO A 585 -4.42 12.76 -23.76
C PRO A 585 -5.28 12.42 -22.54
N VAL A 586 -6.50 12.94 -22.53
CA VAL A 586 -7.57 12.45 -21.65
C VAL A 586 -8.15 11.19 -22.30
N HIS A 587 -8.19 10.10 -21.56
CA HIS A 587 -8.66 8.80 -22.02
C HIS A 587 -10.12 8.57 -21.62
N PRO A 588 -10.92 7.85 -22.44
CA PRO A 588 -12.29 7.48 -22.09
C PRO A 588 -12.40 6.76 -20.74
N ASP A 589 -11.39 5.95 -20.41
CA ASP A 589 -11.33 5.12 -19.20
C ASP A 589 -10.94 5.91 -17.94
N ASP A 590 -10.71 7.24 -18.03
CA ASP A 590 -10.41 8.10 -16.89
C ASP A 590 -11.66 8.38 -16.04
N LEU A 591 -12.25 7.33 -15.48
CA LEU A 591 -13.48 7.41 -14.71
C LEU A 591 -13.17 7.70 -13.22
N PRO A 592 -13.78 8.75 -12.65
CA PRO A 592 -13.59 9.07 -11.24
C PRO A 592 -14.26 8.01 -10.35
N CYS A 593 -13.53 7.52 -9.36
CA CYS A 593 -13.99 6.43 -8.50
C CYS A 593 -13.91 6.75 -6.99
N ARG A 594 -13.27 7.85 -6.60
CA ARG A 594 -13.04 8.20 -5.20
C ARG A 594 -14.25 8.94 -4.62
N PRO A 595 -14.67 8.69 -3.38
CA PRO A 595 -15.89 9.26 -2.80
C PRO A 595 -15.75 10.73 -2.36
N SER A 596 -14.51 11.24 -2.26
CA SER A 596 -14.21 12.62 -1.89
C SER A 596 -12.99 13.13 -2.64
N LEU A 597 -12.86 14.46 -2.72
CA LEU A 597 -11.68 15.10 -3.32
C LEU A 597 -10.43 14.81 -2.47
N GLU A 598 -10.55 14.82 -1.15
CA GLU A 598 -9.44 14.55 -0.24
C GLU A 598 -8.90 13.13 -0.40
N ALA A 599 -9.78 12.13 -0.61
CA ALA A 599 -9.37 10.77 -0.94
C ALA A 599 -8.65 10.68 -2.30
N ALA A 600 -9.13 11.42 -3.31
CA ALA A 600 -8.47 11.49 -4.61
C ALA A 600 -7.10 12.17 -4.54
N LEU A 601 -6.97 13.22 -3.74
CA LEU A 601 -5.71 13.92 -3.50
C LEU A 601 -4.71 13.04 -2.75
N ALA A 602 -5.13 12.34 -1.71
CA ALA A 602 -4.27 11.42 -0.95
C ALA A 602 -3.73 10.31 -1.85
N TRP A 603 -4.58 9.71 -2.69
CA TRP A 603 -4.15 8.70 -3.66
C TRP A 603 -3.17 9.27 -4.69
N CYS A 604 -3.46 10.43 -5.26
CA CYS A 604 -2.56 11.10 -6.19
C CYS A 604 -1.21 11.43 -5.54
N TRP A 605 -1.23 11.81 -4.26
CA TRP A 605 -0.06 12.17 -3.49
C TRP A 605 0.83 10.97 -3.20
N GLU A 606 0.23 9.85 -2.78
CA GLU A 606 0.94 8.58 -2.56
C GLU A 606 1.66 8.11 -3.83
N LEU A 607 1.00 8.22 -4.99
CA LEU A 607 1.55 7.81 -6.28
C LEU A 607 2.42 8.86 -6.97
N LEU A 608 2.58 10.06 -6.41
CA LEU A 608 3.25 11.16 -7.08
C LEU A 608 4.70 10.82 -7.51
N PRO A 609 5.57 10.23 -6.65
CA PRO A 609 6.93 9.89 -7.06
C PRO A 609 6.98 8.92 -8.24
N ASP A 610 6.13 7.89 -8.24
CA ASP A 610 6.04 6.90 -9.30
C ASP A 610 5.47 7.50 -10.59
N THR A 611 4.50 8.41 -10.46
CA THR A 611 3.89 9.13 -11.58
C THR A 611 4.90 10.05 -12.27
N VAL A 612 5.72 10.78 -11.50
CA VAL A 612 6.80 11.61 -12.06
C VAL A 612 7.88 10.76 -12.71
N ALA A 613 8.25 9.63 -12.10
CA ALA A 613 9.17 8.67 -12.70
C ALA A 613 8.63 8.12 -14.04
N GLY A 614 7.33 7.78 -14.07
CA GLY A 614 6.61 7.28 -15.24
C GLY A 614 6.40 8.33 -16.34
N ALA A 615 6.45 9.63 -16.01
CA ALA A 615 6.37 10.71 -16.98
C ALA A 615 7.65 10.89 -17.83
N ALA A 616 8.74 10.19 -17.49
CA ALA A 616 9.93 10.18 -18.31
C ALA A 616 9.64 9.57 -19.70
N PRO A 617 10.16 10.18 -20.80
CA PRO A 617 9.92 9.66 -22.15
C PRO A 617 10.38 8.20 -22.30
N ALA A 618 9.50 7.38 -22.87
CA ALA A 618 9.79 5.96 -23.09
C ALA A 618 10.86 5.76 -24.18
N ASP A 619 10.92 6.63 -25.19
CA ASP A 619 12.00 6.62 -26.18
C ASP A 619 13.34 6.97 -25.52
N PRO A 620 14.36 6.09 -25.53
CA PRO A 620 15.66 6.37 -24.93
C PRO A 620 16.41 7.53 -25.60
N ALA A 621 16.10 7.88 -26.86
CA ALA A 621 16.70 9.02 -27.55
C ALA A 621 16.12 10.37 -27.08
N ALA A 622 14.91 10.38 -26.53
CA ALA A 622 14.29 11.57 -25.96
C ALA A 622 14.89 11.88 -24.58
N PRO A 623 15.33 13.12 -24.31
CA PRO A 623 15.85 13.50 -23.00
C PRO A 623 14.72 13.60 -21.97
N ILE A 624 15.03 13.27 -20.71
CA ILE A 624 14.10 13.51 -19.59
C ILE A 624 13.97 15.02 -19.35
N PRO A 625 12.74 15.54 -19.13
CA PRO A 625 12.51 16.94 -18.76
C PRO A 625 13.34 17.38 -17.54
N GLN A 626 13.75 18.65 -17.52
CA GLN A 626 14.46 19.26 -16.40
C GLN A 626 13.72 20.54 -15.99
N PRO A 627 12.55 20.41 -15.33
CA PRO A 627 11.77 21.59 -14.96
C PRO A 627 12.55 22.51 -14.03
N ARG A 628 12.39 23.79 -14.30
CA ARG A 628 12.88 24.90 -13.46
C ARG A 628 11.77 25.94 -13.38
N SER A 629 11.31 26.20 -12.17
CA SER A 629 10.32 27.23 -11.88
C SER A 629 10.67 27.93 -10.56
N GLY A 630 10.57 29.26 -10.56
CA GLY A 630 10.61 30.01 -9.31
C GLY A 630 9.34 29.82 -8.48
N PRO A 631 9.29 30.41 -7.27
CA PRO A 631 8.09 30.47 -6.44
C PRO A 631 6.88 30.97 -7.24
N ARG A 632 5.71 30.43 -6.92
CA ARG A 632 4.44 30.87 -7.47
C ARG A 632 3.45 31.13 -6.35
N ASP A 633 2.65 32.16 -6.53
CA ASP A 633 1.51 32.42 -5.67
C ASP A 633 0.53 31.25 -5.79
N LEU A 634 -0.20 31.00 -4.71
CA LEU A 634 -1.27 30.01 -4.71
C LEU A 634 -2.43 30.56 -5.53
N ASP A 635 -2.84 29.84 -6.58
CA ASP A 635 -4.04 30.19 -7.32
C ASP A 635 -5.28 30.14 -6.40
N PRO A 636 -6.32 30.95 -6.67
CA PRO A 636 -7.60 30.82 -5.99
C PRO A 636 -8.11 29.38 -6.07
N ASP A 637 -8.73 28.91 -4.99
CA ASP A 637 -9.23 27.54 -4.90
C ASP A 637 -10.15 27.20 -6.11
N PRO A 638 -9.78 26.22 -6.96
CA PRO A 638 -10.58 25.85 -8.11
C PRO A 638 -11.81 25.01 -7.72
N VAL A 639 -11.90 24.47 -6.51
CA VAL A 639 -12.96 23.54 -6.08
C VAL A 639 -14.37 24.10 -6.30
N PRO A 640 -14.71 25.36 -5.94
CA PRO A 640 -16.04 25.91 -6.20
C PRO A 640 -16.39 26.03 -7.70
N HIS A 641 -15.39 26.15 -8.57
CA HIS A 641 -15.58 26.18 -10.03
C HIS A 641 -15.79 24.76 -10.57
N LEU A 642 -15.00 23.80 -10.08
CA LEU A 642 -15.11 22.37 -10.38
C LEU A 642 -16.48 21.81 -9.98
N LEU A 643 -16.96 22.10 -8.77
CA LEU A 643 -18.29 21.69 -8.30
C LEU A 643 -19.43 22.22 -9.16
N ARG A 644 -19.34 23.48 -9.61
CA ARG A 644 -20.33 24.07 -10.52
C ARG A 644 -20.32 23.41 -11.89
N LEU A 645 -19.14 23.05 -12.37
CA LEU A 645 -18.97 22.33 -13.64
C LEU A 645 -19.58 20.93 -13.57
N ALA A 646 -19.28 20.17 -12.51
CA ALA A 646 -19.85 18.84 -12.28
C ALA A 646 -21.39 18.90 -12.20
N ALA A 647 -21.94 19.87 -11.45
CA ALA A 647 -23.39 20.04 -11.33
C ALA A 647 -24.07 20.40 -12.67
N ARG A 648 -23.40 21.16 -13.54
CA ARG A 648 -23.93 21.49 -14.88
C ARG A 648 -24.03 20.27 -15.79
N HIS A 649 -23.19 19.27 -15.57
CA HIS A 649 -23.11 18.03 -16.37
C HIS A 649 -23.46 16.80 -15.52
N ALA A 650 -24.45 16.92 -14.63
CA ALA A 650 -24.88 15.82 -13.78
C ALA A 650 -25.21 14.56 -14.62
N GLY A 651 -24.78 13.39 -14.12
CA GLY A 651 -24.86 12.11 -14.84
C GLY A 651 -23.72 11.84 -15.80
N GLN A 652 -22.94 12.85 -16.21
CA GLN A 652 -21.80 12.69 -17.12
C GLN A 652 -20.47 12.89 -16.39
N VAL A 653 -19.41 12.23 -16.86
CA VAL A 653 -18.05 12.47 -16.34
C VAL A 653 -17.47 13.71 -17.01
N VAL A 654 -16.93 14.62 -16.20
CA VAL A 654 -16.23 15.82 -16.66
C VAL A 654 -14.81 15.82 -16.14
N THR A 655 -13.86 16.07 -17.03
CA THR A 655 -12.44 16.09 -16.73
C THR A 655 -11.86 17.46 -17.03
N VAL A 656 -11.18 18.06 -16.06
CA VAL A 656 -10.47 19.32 -16.21
C VAL A 656 -8.98 19.04 -16.17
N ARG A 657 -8.27 19.38 -17.24
CA ARG A 657 -6.81 19.28 -17.32
C ARG A 657 -6.20 20.66 -17.18
N PHE A 658 -5.39 20.84 -16.15
CA PHE A 658 -4.60 22.04 -15.92
C PHE A 658 -3.16 21.83 -16.41
N THR A 659 -2.64 22.80 -17.15
CA THR A 659 -1.25 22.87 -17.57
C THR A 659 -0.71 24.27 -17.32
N ARG A 660 0.59 24.48 -17.52
CA ARG A 660 1.20 25.80 -17.37
C ARG A 660 0.67 26.82 -18.41
N THR A 661 0.12 26.34 -19.52
CA THR A 661 -0.38 27.20 -20.61
C THR A 661 -1.87 27.48 -20.51
N GLY A 662 -2.59 26.81 -19.62
CA GLY A 662 -4.01 27.04 -19.39
C GLY A 662 -4.75 25.81 -18.88
N CYS A 663 -6.06 25.77 -19.09
CA CYS A 663 -6.90 24.62 -18.78
C CYS A 663 -7.75 24.19 -19.97
N THR A 664 -8.04 22.89 -20.02
CA THR A 664 -8.99 22.31 -20.98
C THR A 664 -10.05 21.53 -20.22
N VAL A 665 -11.29 21.64 -20.67
CA VAL A 665 -12.46 20.98 -20.07
C VAL A 665 -13.00 19.95 -21.05
N HIS A 666 -13.12 18.71 -20.60
CA HIS A 666 -13.55 17.57 -21.40
C HIS A 666 -14.76 16.91 -20.77
N ARG A 667 -15.63 16.33 -21.60
CA ARG A 667 -16.77 15.52 -21.19
C ARG A 667 -16.67 14.14 -21.78
N HIS A 668 -16.95 13.11 -21.00
CA HIS A 668 -16.99 11.74 -21.47
C HIS A 668 -18.43 11.43 -21.89
N ASP A 669 -18.60 11.16 -23.19
CA ASP A 669 -19.84 10.71 -23.79
C ASP A 669 -19.69 9.22 -24.19
N ASP A 670 -20.79 8.54 -24.52
CA ASP A 670 -20.76 7.13 -24.95
C ASP A 670 -19.90 6.93 -26.22
N ASP A 671 -19.82 7.95 -27.08
CA ASP A 671 -19.00 7.96 -28.31
C ASP A 671 -17.52 8.34 -28.07
N GLY A 672 -17.14 8.66 -26.82
CA GLY A 672 -15.77 9.01 -26.42
C GLY A 672 -15.64 10.35 -25.69
N VAL A 673 -14.40 10.86 -25.59
CA VAL A 673 -14.09 12.10 -24.87
C VAL A 673 -14.20 13.31 -25.81
N ARG A 674 -15.01 14.30 -25.42
CA ARG A 674 -15.25 15.55 -26.16
C ARG A 674 -14.66 16.75 -25.43
N LEU A 675 -13.82 17.54 -26.11
CA LEU A 675 -13.37 18.85 -25.63
C LEU A 675 -14.54 19.84 -25.65
N LEU A 676 -14.84 20.45 -24.51
CA LEU A 676 -15.89 21.46 -24.35
C LEU A 676 -15.33 22.89 -24.40
N ALA A 677 -14.19 23.14 -23.75
CA ALA A 677 -13.57 24.46 -23.71
C ALA A 677 -12.04 24.37 -23.50
N GLU A 678 -11.34 25.37 -24.00
CA GLU A 678 -9.93 25.63 -23.76
C GLU A 678 -9.76 27.12 -23.41
N ALA A 679 -9.07 27.41 -22.31
CA ALA A 679 -8.84 28.78 -21.85
C ALA A 679 -7.57 28.90 -21.01
N LEU A 680 -7.17 30.12 -20.67
CA LEU A 680 -6.01 30.39 -19.82
C LEU A 680 -6.21 29.95 -18.36
N ASP A 681 -7.45 29.93 -17.88
CA ASP A 681 -7.81 29.49 -16.53
C ASP A 681 -9.24 28.92 -16.49
N LEU A 682 -9.58 28.26 -15.38
CA LEU A 682 -10.89 27.62 -15.21
C LEU A 682 -12.06 28.63 -15.20
N PRO A 683 -11.96 29.81 -14.56
CA PRO A 683 -12.98 30.85 -14.69
C PRO A 683 -13.28 31.25 -16.14
N ALA A 684 -12.25 31.46 -16.97
CA ALA A 684 -12.40 31.80 -18.38
C ALA A 684 -13.01 30.65 -19.18
N ALA A 685 -12.62 29.40 -18.92
CA ALA A 685 -13.24 28.24 -19.54
C ALA A 685 -14.74 28.15 -19.20
N LEU A 686 -15.11 28.39 -17.94
CA LEU A 686 -16.52 28.40 -17.51
C LEU A 686 -17.31 29.56 -18.13
N ALA A 687 -16.69 30.72 -18.34
CA ALA A 687 -17.32 31.83 -19.04
C ALA A 687 -17.60 31.48 -20.51
N ALA A 688 -16.66 30.83 -21.19
CA ALA A 688 -16.84 30.35 -22.57
C ALA A 688 -17.99 29.32 -22.67
N LEU A 689 -18.08 28.40 -21.71
CA LEU A 689 -19.16 27.41 -21.65
C LEU A 689 -20.54 28.03 -21.38
N ARG A 690 -20.66 29.26 -20.85
CA ARG A 690 -21.97 29.91 -20.64
C ARG A 690 -22.54 30.55 -21.90
N GLN A 691 -21.71 30.77 -22.91
CA GLN A 691 -22.10 31.37 -24.19
C GLN A 691 -22.53 30.30 -25.22
N THR A 692 -22.38 29.03 -24.86
CA THR A 692 -22.78 27.83 -25.60
C THR A 692 -23.85 27.08 -24.81
#